data_AF-A0A0G4IXR1-F1
#
_entry.id   AF-A0A0G4IXR1-F1
#
_cell.length_a   1.000
_cell.length_b   1.000
_cell.length_c   1.000
_cell.angle_alpha   90.00
_cell.angle_beta   90.00
_cell.angle_gamma   90.00
#
_symmetry.space_group_name_H-M   'P 1'
#
loop_
_entity.id
_entity.type
_entity.pdbx_description
1 polymer ?
#
loop_
_entity_poly.entity_id
_entity_poly.type
_entity_poly.pdbx_seq_one_letter_code
_entity_poly.pdbx_strand_id
1 'polypeptide(L)'
;MARQRDRRRPRTKRHRLPASQVEAINALAESGVLAAMNRYGLAILNEPLNLFERTGTGVENTKRAYAKHWRGLSTFFAVIGDYDSMLILDPRIANDAACPSMKLDSIRLYLDYKLLPPGTPMFGASGRALHTATGEQLIAEGGWNDPKICEQLGSAVFAIHVERGHTGDYLEPCSNCVALYADDRSTPGCERHQYCRRIWRSGNPRRHPDMGKALQRQARAHAAYVPQGDSALSPFEVARLRNYVFEYGGNDWRHLGMYAMFRIGIDLGLRSDELCSIRYDDFLPALTTVRDDGVVESLGIKVFGKDQKWRTRILFRNDAIPSLCPVRHLLGYIAAFSIKEEYIFRDDPADPSKPISYDAFNNWVSDTCSHLFERGGPWGTHVMRKSHYHDGRWRGASFGDLMKSAGHTSVPNALRYYQDADTVYHIALLNPQVKQFTTMMSPWRSTHIDNFSMAAAHAAGSRTTTTLFDLADRMSNDLDLYSEENVTLRVFGEKLLQNPSTNSVDQQIDELLSSVPADKAEQLRALISKKLLEVATSVQAPAPHNAVAAAVDGSVAGGAESGGQACHDTMNGQASAQRNGGSVPQANIPPEAPLPNPVAKRRGGTFDAPSRGLLKDCGSARERLDIVLRVADELKERQSKELTETCRQFQSTAVKPVIACFQRHHGSNPEAFLAQWPTFFPSRFAYKCCDASTDDCGTTKSNARSTGS
;
A
#
# COMPACT_ATOMS: atom_id res chain seq x y z
N MET A 1 22.49 -30.89 13.41
CA MET A 1 22.02 -29.85 14.37
C MET A 1 20.76 -29.20 13.85
N ALA A 2 19.60 -29.78 14.17
CA ALA A 2 18.29 -29.29 13.76
C ALA A 2 17.92 -28.10 14.65
N ARG A 3 17.96 -26.88 14.09
CA ARG A 3 17.31 -25.73 14.73
C ARG A 3 15.80 -25.97 14.60
N GLN A 4 15.15 -26.34 15.70
CA GLN A 4 13.71 -26.16 15.89
C GLN A 4 13.40 -24.70 15.55
N ARG A 5 12.87 -24.48 14.35
CA ARG A 5 12.41 -23.16 13.91
C ARG A 5 11.00 -23.02 14.46
N ASP A 6 10.86 -22.01 15.32
CA ASP A 6 9.62 -21.49 15.88
C ASP A 6 8.66 -21.07 14.75
N ARG A 7 7.98 -22.06 14.16
CA ARG A 7 7.02 -21.92 13.06
C ARG A 7 5.68 -21.48 13.65
N ARG A 8 5.62 -20.18 13.95
CA ARG A 8 4.46 -19.30 14.15
C ARG A 8 4.98 -18.28 15.15
N ARG A 9 5.50 -17.13 14.71
CA ARG A 9 5.50 -15.97 15.62
C ARG A 9 4.03 -15.77 15.99
N PRO A 10 3.62 -15.98 17.25
CA PRO A 10 2.26 -15.71 17.63
C PRO A 10 2.02 -14.24 17.26
N ARG A 11 0.89 -13.93 16.61
CA ARG A 11 0.33 -12.58 16.70
C ARG A 11 0.44 -12.21 18.17
N THR A 12 1.32 -11.25 18.53
CA THR A 12 1.58 -10.90 19.92
C THR A 12 0.23 -10.71 20.58
N LYS A 13 -0.17 -11.66 21.44
CA LYS A 13 -1.47 -11.63 22.08
C LYS A 13 -1.48 -10.34 22.89
N ARG A 14 -2.37 -9.43 22.51
CA ARG A 14 -2.55 -8.19 23.26
C ARG A 14 -3.03 -8.54 24.65
N HIS A 15 -2.54 -7.81 25.64
CA HIS A 15 -3.11 -7.93 26.96
C HIS A 15 -4.53 -7.36 26.92
N ARG A 16 -5.50 -8.12 27.43
CA ARG A 16 -6.91 -7.68 27.51
C ARG A 16 -7.32 -7.64 28.97
N LEU A 17 -8.00 -6.57 29.34
CA LEU A 17 -8.63 -6.47 30.65
C LEU A 17 -9.74 -7.54 30.78
N PRO A 18 -9.96 -8.10 31.97
CA PRO A 18 -11.11 -8.96 32.26
C PRO A 18 -12.43 -8.26 31.94
N ALA A 19 -13.44 -9.04 31.50
CA ALA A 19 -14.74 -8.50 31.11
C ALA A 19 -15.42 -7.69 32.23
N SER A 20 -15.37 -8.19 33.47
CA SER A 20 -15.92 -7.50 34.65
C SER A 20 -15.26 -6.15 34.91
N GLN A 21 -13.95 -6.03 34.68
CA GLN A 21 -13.23 -4.77 34.82
C GLN A 21 -13.61 -3.80 33.71
N VAL A 22 -13.79 -4.29 32.48
CA VAL A 22 -14.25 -3.47 31.34
C VAL A 22 -15.64 -2.90 31.61
N GLU A 23 -16.56 -3.70 32.16
CA GLU A 23 -17.91 -3.24 32.55
C GLU A 23 -17.85 -2.14 33.61
N ALA A 24 -17.04 -2.33 34.66
CA ALA A 24 -16.85 -1.32 35.71
C ALA A 24 -16.25 -0.02 35.15
N ILE A 25 -15.24 -0.10 34.29
CA ILE A 25 -14.63 1.06 33.62
C ILE A 25 -15.65 1.80 32.75
N ASN A 26 -16.50 1.08 32.02
CA ASN A 26 -17.53 1.70 31.17
C ASN A 26 -18.56 2.46 32.01
N ALA A 27 -19.02 1.89 33.13
CA ALA A 27 -19.95 2.57 34.04
C ALA A 27 -19.34 3.86 34.66
N LEU A 28 -18.05 3.81 35.02
CA LEU A 28 -17.31 4.98 35.48
C LEU A 28 -17.13 6.02 34.36
N ALA A 29 -16.91 5.59 33.13
CA ALA A 29 -16.79 6.48 31.99
C ALA A 29 -18.11 7.20 31.66
N GLU A 30 -19.25 6.51 31.72
CA GLU A 30 -20.56 7.14 31.51
C GLU A 30 -20.84 8.26 32.52
N SER A 31 -20.69 7.96 33.81
CA SER A 31 -20.86 8.94 34.89
C SER A 31 -19.81 10.05 34.84
N GLY A 32 -18.56 9.71 34.56
CA GLY A 32 -17.44 10.63 34.47
C GLY A 32 -17.54 11.61 33.29
N VAL A 33 -17.97 11.13 32.13
CA VAL A 33 -18.23 11.97 30.95
C VAL A 33 -19.38 12.92 31.23
N LEU A 34 -20.49 12.45 31.82
CA LEU A 34 -21.61 13.32 32.19
C LEU A 34 -21.18 14.43 33.17
N ALA A 35 -20.38 14.07 34.18
CA ALA A 35 -19.83 15.04 35.13
C ALA A 35 -18.90 16.06 34.44
N ALA A 36 -18.07 15.61 33.50
CA ALA A 36 -17.21 16.49 32.71
C ALA A 36 -18.06 17.43 31.84
N MET A 37 -19.06 16.92 31.11
CA MET A 37 -19.97 17.74 30.31
C MET A 37 -20.64 18.85 31.13
N ASN A 38 -21.15 18.52 32.32
CA ASN A 38 -21.76 19.49 33.22
C ASN A 38 -20.74 20.55 33.69
N ARG A 39 -19.49 20.16 33.94
CA ARG A 39 -18.40 21.08 34.32
C ARG A 39 -18.11 22.10 33.22
N TYR A 40 -18.11 21.66 31.96
CA TYR A 40 -17.82 22.50 30.80
C TYR A 40 -19.06 23.20 30.23
N GLY A 41 -20.26 22.90 30.74
CA GLY A 41 -21.51 23.47 30.24
C GLY A 41 -21.86 23.01 28.82
N LEU A 42 -21.45 21.81 28.44
CA LEU A 42 -21.59 21.30 27.06
C LEU A 42 -22.97 20.67 26.83
N ALA A 43 -23.57 20.99 25.69
CA ALA A 43 -24.82 20.38 25.24
C ALA A 43 -24.57 19.09 24.42
N ILE A 44 -25.50 18.15 24.54
CA ILE A 44 -25.62 17.00 23.64
C ILE A 44 -26.49 17.42 22.45
N LEU A 45 -26.00 17.17 21.26
CA LEU A 45 -26.71 17.36 20.00
C LEU A 45 -27.62 16.16 19.72
N ASN A 46 -28.80 16.45 19.16
CA ASN A 46 -29.70 15.41 18.66
C ASN A 46 -29.11 14.68 17.45
N GLU A 47 -28.39 15.39 16.59
CA GLU A 47 -27.71 14.84 15.42
C GLU A 47 -26.18 14.87 15.62
N PRO A 48 -25.47 13.76 15.34
CA PRO A 48 -24.02 13.69 15.52
C PRO A 48 -23.28 14.54 14.48
N LEU A 49 -22.23 15.23 14.92
CA LEU A 49 -21.33 15.97 14.04
C LEU A 49 -20.55 15.03 13.12
N ASN A 50 -20.33 15.49 11.88
CA ASN A 50 -19.39 14.86 10.98
C ASN A 50 -17.96 15.27 11.35
N LEU A 51 -17.25 14.38 12.06
CA LEU A 51 -15.85 14.59 12.50
C LEU A 51 -14.82 14.49 11.35
N PHE A 52 -15.21 14.73 10.10
CA PHE A 52 -14.32 14.75 8.93
C PHE A 52 -14.63 15.90 7.95
N GLU A 53 -15.46 16.86 8.36
CA GLU A 53 -15.95 17.93 7.50
C GLU A 53 -14.89 19.00 7.25
N ARG A 54 -14.24 19.52 8.31
CA ARG A 54 -13.32 20.68 8.25
C ARG A 54 -11.94 20.33 7.70
N THR A 55 -11.46 19.12 7.93
CA THR A 55 -10.15 18.67 7.43
C THR A 55 -10.18 18.34 5.94
N GLY A 56 -11.36 18.20 5.33
CA GLY A 56 -11.51 17.82 3.93
C GLY A 56 -10.98 16.43 3.64
N THR A 57 -10.91 15.54 4.64
CA THR A 57 -10.40 14.17 4.48
C THR A 57 -11.40 13.32 3.70
N GLY A 58 -11.41 13.45 2.38
CA GLY A 58 -12.33 12.71 1.49
C GLY A 58 -11.98 11.23 1.26
N VAL A 59 -10.82 10.77 1.76
CA VAL A 59 -10.35 9.39 1.53
C VAL A 59 -10.87 8.45 2.60
N GLU A 60 -11.77 7.54 2.22
CA GLU A 60 -12.48 6.64 3.15
C GLU A 60 -11.54 5.78 4.02
N ASN A 61 -10.45 5.27 3.45
CA ASN A 61 -9.47 4.49 4.23
C ASN A 61 -8.78 5.34 5.31
N THR A 62 -8.56 6.63 5.06
CA THR A 62 -8.01 7.55 6.06
C THR A 62 -9.01 7.78 7.17
N LYS A 63 -10.30 7.97 6.83
CA LYS A 63 -11.38 8.08 7.81
C LYS A 63 -11.47 6.84 8.69
N ARG A 64 -11.52 5.65 8.10
CA ARG A 64 -11.51 4.36 8.85
C ARG A 64 -10.29 4.23 9.75
N ALA A 65 -9.11 4.65 9.28
CA ALA A 65 -7.89 4.60 10.07
C ALA A 65 -7.91 5.59 11.25
N TYR A 66 -8.40 6.82 11.06
CA TYR A 66 -8.52 7.81 12.13
C TYR A 66 -9.58 7.40 13.14
N ALA A 67 -10.75 6.95 12.69
CA ALA A 67 -11.81 6.45 13.56
C ALA A 67 -11.35 5.28 14.44
N LYS A 68 -10.48 4.39 13.92
CA LYS A 68 -9.84 3.33 14.70
C LYS A 68 -8.98 3.90 15.83
N HIS A 69 -8.17 4.92 15.57
CA HIS A 69 -7.34 5.58 16.59
C HIS A 69 -8.17 6.32 17.62
N TRP A 70 -9.22 7.03 17.18
CA TRP A 70 -10.16 7.73 18.05
C TRP A 70 -10.90 6.79 18.99
N ARG A 71 -11.38 5.65 18.48
CA ARG A 71 -11.97 4.60 19.33
C ARG A 71 -10.95 4.06 20.34
N GLY A 72 -9.72 3.81 19.88
CA GLY A 72 -8.64 3.34 20.75
C GLY A 72 -8.28 4.33 21.87
N LEU A 73 -8.22 5.63 21.55
CA LEU A 73 -8.01 6.71 22.51
C LEU A 73 -9.20 6.82 23.48
N SER A 74 -10.43 6.78 22.99
CA SER A 74 -11.64 6.82 23.82
C SER A 74 -11.67 5.68 24.83
N THR A 75 -11.40 4.45 24.40
CA THR A 75 -11.30 3.28 25.29
C THR A 75 -10.17 3.46 26.31
N PHE A 76 -9.01 3.95 25.89
CA PHE A 76 -7.89 4.14 26.81
C PHE A 76 -8.14 5.26 27.83
N PHE A 77 -8.75 6.37 27.41
CA PHE A 77 -9.11 7.47 28.31
C PHE A 77 -10.12 7.02 29.38
N ALA A 78 -11.08 6.16 29.02
CA ALA A 78 -11.94 5.50 30.00
C ALA A 78 -11.12 4.67 30.99
N VAL A 79 -10.17 3.87 30.52
CA VAL A 79 -9.29 3.04 31.38
C VAL A 79 -8.52 3.88 32.40
N ILE A 80 -8.01 5.07 32.03
CA ILE A 80 -7.22 5.92 32.94
C ILE A 80 -8.05 7.01 33.65
N GLY A 81 -9.35 7.09 33.41
CA GLY A 81 -10.24 8.09 34.00
C GLY A 81 -10.08 9.52 33.45
N ASP A 82 -9.53 9.71 32.24
CA ASP A 82 -9.41 11.02 31.59
C ASP A 82 -10.66 11.35 30.77
N TYR A 83 -11.79 11.51 31.46
CA TYR A 83 -13.10 11.72 30.85
C TYR A 83 -13.19 13.04 30.08
N ASP A 84 -12.48 14.08 30.54
CA ASP A 84 -12.42 15.36 29.85
C ASP A 84 -11.83 15.21 28.43
N SER A 85 -10.78 14.40 28.25
CA SER A 85 -10.20 14.15 26.91
C SER A 85 -11.09 13.27 26.02
N MET A 86 -12.10 12.60 26.57
CA MET A 86 -13.09 11.84 25.78
C MET A 86 -14.10 12.75 25.09
N LEU A 87 -14.39 13.93 25.64
CA LEU A 87 -15.45 14.82 25.15
C LEU A 87 -15.26 15.19 23.67
N ILE A 88 -14.02 15.48 23.28
CA ILE A 88 -13.68 15.85 21.89
C ILE A 88 -13.92 14.70 20.89
N LEU A 89 -13.96 13.45 21.36
CA LEU A 89 -14.15 12.24 20.55
C LEU A 89 -15.63 11.87 20.35
N ASP A 90 -16.56 12.39 21.17
CA ASP A 90 -18.00 12.08 21.04
C ASP A 90 -18.66 13.01 20.01
N PRO A 91 -19.06 12.52 18.82
CA PRO A 91 -19.64 13.36 17.78
C PRO A 91 -20.94 14.07 18.21
N ARG A 92 -21.60 13.64 19.29
CA ARG A 92 -22.82 14.27 19.80
C ARG A 92 -22.53 15.48 20.68
N ILE A 93 -21.30 15.70 21.12
CA ILE A 93 -20.96 16.92 21.86
C ILE A 93 -20.85 18.08 20.88
N ALA A 94 -21.48 19.21 21.19
CA ALA A 94 -21.46 20.40 20.35
C ALA A 94 -20.03 20.92 20.10
N ASN A 95 -19.82 21.58 18.97
CA ASN A 95 -18.53 22.19 18.61
C ASN A 95 -18.35 23.55 19.31
N ASP A 96 -18.37 23.49 20.64
CA ASP A 96 -18.30 24.63 21.55
C ASP A 96 -16.84 24.97 21.86
N ALA A 97 -16.52 26.27 21.97
CA ALA A 97 -15.22 26.74 22.43
C ALA A 97 -14.87 26.27 23.86
N ALA A 98 -15.87 25.87 24.65
CA ALA A 98 -15.71 25.29 25.97
C ALA A 98 -15.30 23.81 25.95
N CYS A 99 -15.40 23.10 24.81
CA CYS A 99 -14.97 21.72 24.71
C CYS A 99 -13.44 21.66 24.93
N PRO A 100 -12.93 20.89 25.90
CA PRO A 100 -11.50 20.86 26.16
C PRO A 100 -10.74 20.07 25.07
N SER A 101 -9.53 20.55 24.74
CA SER A 101 -8.55 19.76 23.98
C SER A 101 -8.11 18.53 24.78
N MET A 102 -7.69 17.44 24.13
CA MET A 102 -7.12 16.27 24.82
C MET A 102 -5.87 16.62 25.61
N LYS A 103 -5.62 15.88 26.70
CA LYS A 103 -4.46 16.07 27.57
C LYS A 103 -3.25 15.44 26.92
N LEU A 104 -2.19 16.24 26.74
CA LEU A 104 -0.97 15.78 26.08
C LEU A 104 -0.37 14.54 26.75
N ASP A 105 -0.31 14.52 28.09
CA ASP A 105 0.26 13.39 28.82
C ASP A 105 -0.55 12.11 28.66
N SER A 106 -1.87 12.19 28.55
CA SER A 106 -2.72 11.02 28.29
C SER A 106 -2.47 10.44 26.91
N ILE A 107 -2.24 11.27 25.89
CA ILE A 107 -1.88 10.80 24.54
C ILE A 107 -0.49 10.15 24.55
N ARG A 108 0.47 10.73 25.27
CA ARG A 108 1.82 10.15 25.41
C ARG A 108 1.78 8.83 26.16
N LEU A 109 0.95 8.73 27.19
CA LEU A 109 0.74 7.49 27.92
C LEU A 109 0.07 6.44 27.04
N TYR A 110 -0.85 6.83 26.15
CA TYR A 110 -1.44 5.90 25.16
C TYR A 110 -0.38 5.33 24.20
N LEU A 111 0.58 6.12 23.75
CA LEU A 111 1.70 5.60 22.94
C LEU A 111 2.43 4.49 23.69
N ASP A 112 2.81 4.74 24.95
CA ASP A 112 3.53 3.76 25.76
C ASP A 112 2.66 2.52 26.06
N TYR A 113 1.37 2.70 26.32
CA TYR A 113 0.38 1.62 26.52
C TYR A 113 0.28 0.68 25.31
N LYS A 114 0.47 1.19 24.09
CA LYS A 114 0.38 0.42 22.84
C LYS A 114 1.72 -0.15 22.37
N LEU A 115 2.84 0.45 22.74
CA LEU A 115 4.17 0.11 22.23
C LEU A 115 4.98 -0.76 23.21
N LEU A 116 4.75 -0.63 24.52
CA LEU A 116 5.35 -1.53 25.48
C LEU A 116 4.89 -2.98 25.25
N PRO A 117 5.73 -3.98 25.58
CA PRO A 117 5.34 -5.37 25.48
C PRO A 117 4.01 -5.63 26.22
N PRO A 118 3.11 -6.44 25.64
CA PRO A 118 1.85 -6.80 26.32
C PRO A 118 2.12 -7.35 27.72
N GLY A 119 1.39 -6.85 28.73
CA GLY A 119 1.56 -7.29 30.11
C GLY A 119 2.56 -6.47 30.94
N THR A 120 3.22 -5.46 30.33
CA THR A 120 4.18 -4.62 31.06
C THR A 120 3.46 -3.65 32.01
N PRO A 121 3.78 -3.64 33.32
CA PRO A 121 3.23 -2.65 34.24
C PRO A 121 3.72 -1.23 33.93
N MET A 122 2.82 -0.25 33.99
CA MET A 122 3.11 1.14 33.64
C MET A 122 3.40 2.01 34.87
N PHE A 123 4.39 2.89 34.73
CA PHE A 123 4.84 3.80 35.79
C PHE A 123 4.92 5.24 35.28
N GLY A 124 4.63 6.19 36.16
CA GLY A 124 4.78 7.62 35.88
C GLY A 124 6.25 8.05 35.88
N ALA A 125 6.52 9.30 35.48
CA ALA A 125 7.88 9.84 35.45
C ALA A 125 8.59 9.84 36.82
N SER A 126 7.83 9.85 37.91
CA SER A 126 8.32 9.75 39.30
C SER A 126 8.58 8.32 39.77
N GLY A 127 8.40 7.31 38.91
CA GLY A 127 8.51 5.89 39.27
C GLY A 127 7.32 5.31 40.02
N ARG A 128 6.26 6.10 40.26
CA ARG A 128 5.03 5.61 40.89
C ARG A 128 4.21 4.77 39.91
N ALA A 129 3.60 3.70 40.40
CA ALA A 129 2.68 2.89 39.62
C ALA A 129 1.52 3.76 39.12
N LEU A 130 1.17 3.60 37.84
CA LEU A 130 -0.04 4.19 37.28
C LEU A 130 -1.19 3.20 37.48
N HIS A 131 -2.38 3.73 37.68
CA HIS A 131 -3.57 2.94 37.99
C HIS A 131 -4.67 3.19 36.96
N THR A 132 -5.54 2.20 36.79
CA THR A 132 -6.80 2.32 36.06
C THR A 132 -7.80 3.16 36.87
N ALA A 133 -8.91 3.55 36.25
CA ALA A 133 -10.01 4.26 36.90
C ALA A 133 -10.63 3.46 38.07
N THR A 134 -10.55 2.14 38.01
CA THR A 134 -11.01 1.19 39.05
C THR A 134 -9.93 0.93 40.13
N GLY A 135 -8.75 1.53 40.00
CA GLY A 135 -7.68 1.50 41.01
C GLY A 135 -6.66 0.38 40.85
N GLU A 136 -6.83 -0.56 39.93
CA GLU A 136 -5.81 -1.59 39.67
C GLU A 136 -4.58 -1.01 38.93
N GLN A 137 -3.45 -1.71 38.98
CA GLN A 137 -2.26 -1.28 38.25
C GLN A 137 -2.50 -1.26 36.74
N LEU A 138 -2.11 -0.18 36.08
CA LEU A 138 -2.22 -0.03 34.64
C LEU A 138 -1.18 -0.92 33.94
N ILE A 139 -1.66 -1.80 33.06
CA ILE A 139 -0.85 -2.75 32.30
C ILE A 139 -0.91 -2.40 30.81
N ALA A 140 0.23 -2.37 30.13
CA ALA A 140 0.31 -2.12 28.70
C ALA A 140 -0.42 -3.20 27.88
N GLU A 141 -1.32 -2.77 26.98
CA GLU A 141 -1.98 -3.66 26.00
C GLU A 141 -0.96 -4.20 24.99
N GLY A 142 -0.03 -3.33 24.57
CA GLY A 142 0.94 -3.60 23.52
C GLY A 142 0.32 -3.79 22.13
N GLY A 143 1.14 -4.37 21.25
CA GLY A 143 0.73 -4.82 19.92
C GLY A 143 0.90 -3.81 18.79
N TRP A 144 1.51 -2.64 19.03
CA TRP A 144 2.04 -1.78 17.98
C TRP A 144 3.52 -2.07 17.78
N ASN A 145 3.87 -2.61 16.61
CA ASN A 145 5.26 -2.92 16.25
C ASN A 145 5.78 -2.04 15.09
N ASP A 146 4.87 -1.50 14.28
CA ASP A 146 5.20 -0.62 13.14
C ASP A 146 5.21 0.85 13.60
N PRO A 147 6.35 1.56 13.54
CA PRO A 147 6.45 2.96 13.95
C PRO A 147 5.54 3.89 13.14
N LYS A 148 5.13 3.52 11.91
CA LYS A 148 4.19 4.34 11.11
C LYS A 148 2.81 4.47 11.75
N ILE A 149 2.41 3.49 12.57
CA ILE A 149 1.13 3.55 13.28
C ILE A 149 1.12 4.73 14.28
N CYS A 150 2.28 5.06 14.87
CA CYS A 150 2.42 6.20 15.77
C CYS A 150 2.24 7.55 15.03
N GLU A 151 2.81 7.68 13.84
CA GLU A 151 2.62 8.90 13.03
C GLU A 151 1.16 9.03 12.55
N GLN A 152 0.51 7.89 12.24
CA GLN A 152 -0.91 7.87 11.91
C GLN A 152 -1.78 8.29 13.10
N LEU A 153 -1.45 7.86 14.33
CA LEU A 153 -2.09 8.36 15.55
C LEU A 153 -1.90 9.87 15.67
N GLY A 154 -0.68 10.37 15.50
CA GLY A 154 -0.39 11.81 15.55
C GLY A 154 -1.22 12.61 14.53
N SER A 155 -1.40 12.06 13.33
CA SER A 155 -2.25 12.65 12.28
C SER A 155 -3.74 12.60 12.66
N ALA A 156 -4.20 11.51 13.26
CA ALA A 156 -5.58 11.36 13.73
C ALA A 156 -5.89 12.34 14.88
N VAL A 157 -4.95 12.55 15.80
CA VAL A 157 -5.04 13.55 16.87
C VAL A 157 -5.08 14.95 16.27
N PHE A 158 -4.23 15.25 15.29
CA PHE A 158 -4.27 16.55 14.61
C PHE A 158 -5.65 16.81 13.99
N ALA A 159 -6.16 15.84 13.23
CA ALA A 159 -7.41 15.96 12.49
C ALA A 159 -8.59 16.25 13.41
N ILE A 160 -8.80 15.46 14.48
CA ILE A 160 -9.96 15.65 15.37
C ILE A 160 -9.95 17.03 16.05
N HIS A 161 -8.77 17.55 16.40
CA HIS A 161 -8.66 18.88 17.00
C HIS A 161 -8.99 19.99 15.97
N VAL A 162 -8.60 19.83 14.70
CA VAL A 162 -9.02 20.76 13.62
C VAL A 162 -10.54 20.74 13.43
N GLU A 163 -11.15 19.56 13.40
CA GLU A 163 -12.61 19.41 13.33
C GLU A 163 -13.31 20.13 14.48
N ARG A 164 -12.66 20.15 15.64
CA ARG A 164 -13.16 20.77 16.87
C ARG A 164 -12.75 22.22 17.07
N GLY A 165 -12.17 22.86 16.04
CA GLY A 165 -11.77 24.27 16.10
C GLY A 165 -10.51 24.54 16.94
N HIS A 166 -9.85 23.51 17.47
CA HIS A 166 -8.58 23.58 18.18
C HIS A 166 -7.41 23.63 17.19
N THR A 167 -7.29 24.71 16.42
CA THR A 167 -6.26 24.85 15.37
C THR A 167 -4.95 25.49 15.87
N GLY A 168 -5.01 26.24 16.98
CA GLY A 168 -3.90 26.96 17.60
C GLY A 168 -2.92 26.09 18.40
N ASP A 169 -1.97 26.75 19.07
CA ASP A 169 -0.98 26.12 19.94
C ASP A 169 -1.62 25.47 21.17
N TYR A 170 -1.10 24.32 21.57
CA TYR A 170 -1.60 23.60 22.75
C TYR A 170 -1.29 24.37 24.03
N LEU A 171 -2.31 24.57 24.86
CA LEU A 171 -2.20 25.29 26.13
C LEU A 171 -2.88 24.49 27.25
N GLU A 172 -2.15 24.32 28.35
CA GLU A 172 -2.71 23.82 29.62
C GLU A 172 -3.47 24.93 30.37
N PRO A 173 -4.41 24.58 31.26
CA PRO A 173 -5.07 25.53 32.13
C PRO A 173 -4.05 26.25 33.04
N CYS A 174 -4.26 27.53 33.27
CA CYS A 174 -3.49 28.30 34.24
C CYS A 174 -4.11 28.14 35.63
N SER A 175 -3.34 27.63 36.60
CA SER A 175 -3.79 27.44 37.99
C SER A 175 -4.45 28.68 38.58
N ASN A 176 -3.87 29.86 38.36
CA ASN A 176 -4.41 31.13 38.87
C ASN A 176 -5.71 31.53 38.16
N CYS A 177 -5.83 31.28 36.85
CA CYS A 177 -7.09 31.53 36.14
C CYS A 177 -8.19 30.59 36.63
N VAL A 178 -7.85 29.32 36.87
CA VAL A 178 -8.81 28.32 37.37
C VAL A 178 -9.28 28.69 38.79
N ALA A 179 -8.37 29.08 39.69
CA ALA A 179 -8.72 29.51 41.04
C ALA A 179 -9.65 30.74 41.02
N LEU A 180 -9.27 31.79 40.28
CA LEU A 180 -10.09 33.00 40.16
C LEU A 180 -11.46 32.71 39.54
N TYR A 181 -11.53 31.79 38.58
CA TYR A 181 -12.80 31.41 37.95
C TYR A 181 -13.70 30.57 38.87
N ALA A 182 -13.10 29.80 39.78
CA ALA A 182 -13.84 29.05 40.80
C ALA A 182 -14.51 30.01 41.80
N ASP A 183 -13.83 31.10 42.16
CA ASP A 183 -14.36 32.13 43.05
C ASP A 183 -15.38 33.06 42.33
N ASP A 184 -15.04 33.50 41.12
CA ASP A 184 -15.88 34.37 40.29
C ASP A 184 -15.84 33.95 38.82
N ARG A 185 -16.95 33.37 38.34
CA ARG A 185 -17.11 32.94 36.94
C ARG A 185 -17.04 34.09 35.94
N SER A 186 -17.22 35.33 36.37
CA SER A 186 -17.15 36.52 35.51
C SER A 186 -15.72 37.04 35.32
N THR A 187 -14.72 36.47 36.02
CA THR A 187 -13.33 36.92 35.94
C THR A 187 -12.80 36.99 34.49
N PRO A 188 -12.10 38.08 34.12
CA PRO A 188 -11.43 38.18 32.82
C PRO A 188 -10.16 37.32 32.74
N GLY A 189 -9.70 36.73 33.85
CA GLY A 189 -8.47 35.95 33.96
C GLY A 189 -7.52 36.48 35.03
N CYS A 190 -6.40 35.78 35.27
CA CYS A 190 -5.36 36.28 36.17
C CYS A 190 -4.57 37.43 35.51
N GLU A 191 -3.70 38.11 36.28
CA GLU A 191 -2.87 39.23 35.80
C GLU A 191 -2.09 38.92 34.51
N ARG A 192 -1.61 37.67 34.36
CA ARG A 192 -0.84 37.24 33.16
C ARG A 192 -1.71 36.89 31.95
N HIS A 193 -3.01 36.74 32.14
CA HIS A 193 -3.98 36.26 31.15
C HIS A 193 -5.24 37.14 31.13
N GLN A 194 -5.07 38.43 31.39
CA GLN A 194 -6.17 39.38 31.43
C GLN A 194 -6.88 39.42 30.07
N TYR A 195 -8.20 39.28 30.07
CA TYR A 195 -9.07 39.19 28.88
C TYR A 195 -8.83 37.95 27.98
N CYS A 196 -7.95 37.03 28.41
CA CYS A 196 -7.68 35.76 27.74
C CYS A 196 -7.53 34.65 28.78
N ARG A 197 -8.52 34.53 29.69
CA ARG A 197 -8.49 33.54 30.77
C ARG A 197 -8.22 32.13 30.25
N ARG A 198 -7.31 31.42 30.90
CA ARG A 198 -6.92 30.04 30.55
C ARG A 198 -7.45 29.06 31.58
N ILE A 199 -8.73 28.74 31.48
CA ILE A 199 -9.42 27.84 32.41
C ILE A 199 -9.51 26.41 31.88
N TRP A 200 -9.54 26.24 30.56
CA TRP A 200 -9.65 24.94 29.90
C TRP A 200 -8.44 24.67 29.01
N ARG A 201 -8.19 23.38 28.75
CA ARG A 201 -7.21 22.96 27.75
C ARG A 201 -7.68 23.40 26.36
N SER A 202 -6.79 24.02 25.60
CA SER A 202 -7.11 24.50 24.25
C SER A 202 -5.97 24.24 23.26
N GLY A 203 -6.23 24.45 21.97
CA GLY A 203 -5.28 24.19 20.89
C GLY A 203 -5.01 22.71 20.61
N ASN A 204 -3.99 22.44 19.79
CA ASN A 204 -3.75 21.10 19.24
C ASN A 204 -2.53 20.40 19.86
N PRO A 205 -2.70 19.30 20.62
CA PRO A 205 -1.58 18.59 21.26
C PRO A 205 -0.52 18.10 20.27
N ARG A 206 -0.88 17.84 19.00
CA ARG A 206 0.09 17.41 17.97
C ARG A 206 1.11 18.49 17.64
N ARG A 207 0.78 19.78 17.87
CA ARG A 207 1.69 20.92 17.68
C ARG A 207 2.65 21.11 18.85
N HIS A 208 2.38 20.52 20.02
CA HIS A 208 3.27 20.66 21.17
C HIS A 208 4.60 19.93 20.93
N PRO A 209 5.77 20.55 21.24
CA PRO A 209 7.08 19.95 21.00
C PRO A 209 7.26 18.56 21.63
N ASP A 210 6.68 18.33 22.81
CA ASP A 210 6.82 17.06 23.51
C ASP A 210 6.06 15.91 22.83
N MET A 211 5.00 16.19 22.06
CA MET A 211 4.39 15.18 21.21
C MET A 211 5.34 14.78 20.08
N GLY A 212 6.02 15.75 19.46
CA GLY A 212 7.05 15.50 18.45
C GLY A 212 8.22 14.67 19.00
N LYS A 213 8.70 15.01 20.21
CA LYS A 213 9.74 14.23 20.90
C LYS A 213 9.27 12.81 21.23
N ALA A 214 8.02 12.64 21.67
CA ALA A 214 7.46 11.32 21.95
C ALA A 214 7.42 10.45 20.69
N LEU A 215 6.90 10.96 19.57
CA LEU A 215 6.89 10.24 18.29
C LEU A 215 8.32 9.90 17.81
N GLN A 216 9.27 10.84 17.94
CA GLN A 216 10.67 10.59 17.58
C GLN A 216 11.35 9.55 18.47
N ARG A 217 11.08 9.56 19.78
CA ARG A 217 11.55 8.53 20.72
C ARG A 217 11.11 7.15 20.26
N GLN A 218 9.85 7.01 19.85
CA GLN A 218 9.33 5.73 19.36
C GLN A 218 9.95 5.31 18.02
N ALA A 219 10.14 6.24 17.09
CA ALA A 219 10.84 5.95 15.85
C ALA A 219 12.27 5.41 16.10
N ARG A 220 12.97 5.93 17.11
CA ARG A 220 14.30 5.44 17.52
C ARG A 220 14.23 4.09 18.23
N ALA A 221 13.28 3.89 19.14
CA ALA A 221 13.09 2.61 19.85
C ALA A 221 12.80 1.46 18.88
N HIS A 222 12.12 1.75 17.77
CA HIS A 222 11.82 0.80 16.70
C HIS A 222 12.78 0.92 15.51
N ALA A 223 14.00 1.44 15.68
CA ALA A 223 14.95 1.61 14.57
C ALA A 223 15.35 0.27 13.90
N ALA A 224 15.29 -0.84 14.63
CA ALA A 224 15.52 -2.19 14.12
C ALA A 224 14.29 -2.81 13.43
N TYR A 225 13.14 -2.12 13.40
CA TYR A 225 11.96 -2.61 12.73
C TYR A 225 12.20 -2.71 11.22
N VAL A 226 12.05 -3.92 10.69
CA VAL A 226 12.09 -4.18 9.26
C VAL A 226 10.66 -4.42 8.78
N PRO A 227 10.09 -3.56 7.92
CA PRO A 227 8.76 -3.79 7.37
C PRO A 227 8.76 -5.06 6.52
N GLN A 228 7.94 -6.04 6.90
CA GLN A 228 7.69 -7.23 6.10
C GLN A 228 6.42 -6.98 5.30
N GLY A 229 6.55 -6.74 3.99
CA GLY A 229 5.40 -6.74 3.09
C GLY A 229 5.18 -8.14 2.49
N ASP A 230 4.01 -8.37 1.91
CA ASP A 230 3.67 -9.67 1.31
C ASP A 230 4.78 -10.19 0.39
N SER A 231 5.05 -11.49 0.44
CA SER A 231 6.00 -12.11 -0.48
C SER A 231 5.42 -12.12 -1.89
N ALA A 232 6.25 -11.95 -2.91
CA ALA A 232 5.87 -12.18 -4.31
C ALA A 232 6.01 -13.67 -4.67
N LEU A 233 5.33 -14.12 -5.72
CA LEU A 233 5.51 -15.43 -6.35
C LEU A 233 6.18 -15.27 -7.71
N SER A 234 7.10 -16.17 -8.03
CA SER A 234 7.58 -16.36 -9.40
C SER A 234 6.52 -17.07 -10.27
N PRO A 235 6.63 -16.99 -11.61
CA PRO A 235 5.72 -17.72 -12.51
C PRO A 235 5.61 -19.23 -12.20
N PHE A 236 6.71 -19.88 -11.81
CA PHE A 236 6.72 -21.32 -11.45
C PHE A 236 5.96 -21.60 -10.16
N GLU A 237 6.04 -20.71 -9.20
CA GLU A 237 5.31 -20.83 -7.95
C GLU A 237 3.82 -20.63 -8.17
N VAL A 238 3.44 -19.74 -9.09
CA VAL A 238 2.03 -19.59 -9.51
C VAL A 238 1.55 -20.86 -10.22
N ALA A 239 2.37 -21.48 -11.07
CA ALA A 239 2.03 -22.75 -11.71
C ALA A 239 1.93 -23.90 -10.71
N ARG A 240 2.83 -23.96 -9.72
CA ARG A 240 2.78 -24.93 -8.62
C ARG A 240 1.53 -24.74 -7.76
N LEU A 241 1.19 -23.49 -7.45
CA LEU A 241 -0.03 -23.14 -6.72
C LEU A 241 -1.26 -23.62 -7.48
N ARG A 242 -1.31 -23.39 -8.79
CA ARG A 242 -2.37 -23.94 -9.64
C ARG A 242 -2.48 -25.45 -9.48
N ASN A 243 -1.40 -26.18 -9.73
CA ASN A 243 -1.44 -27.64 -9.71
C ASN A 243 -1.93 -28.14 -8.35
N TYR A 244 -1.43 -27.57 -7.26
CA TYR A 244 -1.90 -27.89 -5.91
C TYR A 244 -3.41 -27.65 -5.75
N VAL A 245 -3.90 -26.47 -6.17
CA VAL A 245 -5.33 -26.10 -6.02
C VAL A 245 -6.24 -27.02 -6.81
N PHE A 246 -5.86 -27.42 -8.03
CA PHE A 246 -6.68 -28.29 -8.87
C PHE A 246 -6.56 -29.78 -8.50
N GLU A 247 -5.41 -30.22 -7.99
CA GLU A 247 -5.17 -31.61 -7.59
C GLU A 247 -5.77 -31.93 -6.21
N TYR A 248 -5.64 -31.00 -5.25
CA TYR A 248 -6.07 -31.20 -3.86
C TYR A 248 -7.31 -30.39 -3.47
N GLY A 249 -7.87 -29.57 -4.37
CA GLY A 249 -9.11 -28.83 -4.13
C GLY A 249 -10.37 -29.70 -4.04
N GLY A 250 -10.26 -31.00 -4.35
CA GLY A 250 -11.37 -31.96 -4.25
C GLY A 250 -12.58 -31.54 -5.07
N ASN A 251 -13.76 -31.57 -4.44
CA ASN A 251 -15.03 -31.17 -5.05
C ASN A 251 -15.43 -29.71 -4.75
N ASP A 252 -14.54 -28.92 -4.13
CA ASP A 252 -14.82 -27.50 -3.88
C ASP A 252 -14.47 -26.65 -5.11
N TRP A 253 -15.43 -26.55 -6.02
CA TRP A 253 -15.30 -25.80 -7.27
C TRP A 253 -15.06 -24.29 -7.08
N ARG A 254 -15.25 -23.74 -5.87
CA ARG A 254 -14.90 -22.33 -5.58
C ARG A 254 -13.41 -22.07 -5.80
N HIS A 255 -12.57 -23.09 -5.68
CA HIS A 255 -11.14 -23.01 -5.98
C HIS A 255 -10.83 -22.60 -7.43
N LEU A 256 -11.69 -22.96 -8.39
CA LEU A 256 -11.56 -22.51 -9.78
C LEU A 256 -11.70 -20.98 -9.87
N GLY A 257 -12.72 -20.42 -9.22
CA GLY A 257 -12.95 -18.98 -9.15
C GLY A 257 -11.84 -18.24 -8.40
N MET A 258 -11.40 -18.78 -7.26
CA MET A 258 -10.30 -18.20 -6.47
C MET A 258 -8.99 -18.16 -7.26
N TYR A 259 -8.66 -19.24 -7.99
CA TYR A 259 -7.46 -19.27 -8.83
C TYR A 259 -7.57 -18.32 -10.03
N ALA A 260 -8.71 -18.28 -10.72
CA ALA A 260 -8.94 -17.34 -11.82
C ALA A 260 -8.80 -15.88 -11.35
N MET A 261 -9.40 -15.54 -10.20
CA MET A 261 -9.27 -14.24 -9.55
C MET A 261 -7.81 -13.92 -9.21
N PHE A 262 -7.08 -14.89 -8.63
CA PHE A 262 -5.66 -14.75 -8.31
C PHE A 262 -4.81 -14.48 -9.54
N ARG A 263 -5.04 -15.23 -10.62
CA ARG A 263 -4.29 -15.10 -11.87
C ARG A 263 -4.57 -13.74 -12.52
N ILE A 264 -5.82 -13.31 -12.63
CA ILE A 264 -6.18 -11.98 -13.16
C ILE A 264 -5.57 -10.86 -12.33
N GLY A 265 -5.57 -11.01 -11.00
CA GLY A 265 -4.91 -10.06 -10.10
C GLY A 265 -3.42 -9.88 -10.40
N ILE A 266 -2.74 -10.96 -10.82
CA ILE A 266 -1.34 -10.92 -11.26
C ILE A 266 -1.22 -10.27 -12.65
N ASP A 267 -1.95 -10.74 -13.66
CA ASP A 267 -1.78 -10.24 -15.04
C ASP A 267 -2.10 -8.75 -15.16
N LEU A 268 -3.15 -8.28 -14.48
CA LEU A 268 -3.57 -6.88 -14.51
C LEU A 268 -2.96 -6.03 -13.40
N GLY A 269 -2.25 -6.65 -12.45
CA GLY A 269 -1.65 -5.98 -11.30
C GLY A 269 -2.70 -5.28 -10.44
N LEU A 270 -3.82 -5.94 -10.14
CA LEU A 270 -4.95 -5.38 -9.39
C LEU A 270 -4.82 -5.57 -7.88
N ARG A 271 -5.51 -4.72 -7.12
CA ARG A 271 -5.81 -4.95 -5.70
C ARG A 271 -7.00 -5.90 -5.57
N SER A 272 -7.16 -6.49 -4.40
CA SER A 272 -8.32 -7.31 -4.08
C SER A 272 -9.64 -6.55 -4.13
N ASP A 273 -9.71 -5.30 -3.68
CA ASP A 273 -10.93 -4.48 -3.79
C ASP A 273 -11.31 -4.20 -5.26
N GLU A 274 -10.32 -3.96 -6.10
CA GLU A 274 -10.48 -3.81 -7.56
C GLU A 274 -10.94 -5.13 -8.23
N LEU A 275 -10.54 -6.29 -7.72
CA LEU A 275 -10.93 -7.61 -8.25
C LEU A 275 -12.31 -8.05 -7.78
N CYS A 276 -12.60 -7.92 -6.49
CA CYS A 276 -13.89 -8.30 -5.88
C CYS A 276 -15.06 -7.52 -6.49
N SER A 277 -14.80 -6.36 -7.10
CA SER A 277 -15.83 -5.49 -7.67
C SER A 277 -16.07 -5.68 -9.16
N ILE A 278 -15.35 -6.60 -9.83
CA ILE A 278 -15.51 -6.84 -11.27
C ILE A 278 -16.88 -7.44 -11.56
N ARG A 279 -17.62 -6.78 -12.46
CA ARG A 279 -18.93 -7.20 -12.95
C ARG A 279 -18.84 -7.72 -14.38
N TYR A 280 -19.86 -8.47 -14.80
CA TYR A 280 -19.99 -9.02 -16.15
C TYR A 280 -19.96 -7.92 -17.21
N ASP A 281 -20.69 -6.82 -16.98
CA ASP A 281 -20.75 -5.65 -17.87
C ASP A 281 -19.48 -4.79 -17.85
N ASP A 282 -18.48 -5.18 -17.06
CA ASP A 282 -17.16 -4.56 -17.11
C ASP A 282 -16.32 -5.06 -18.28
N PHE A 283 -16.69 -6.17 -18.91
CA PHE A 283 -16.04 -6.66 -20.11
C PHE A 283 -16.45 -5.84 -21.33
N LEU A 284 -15.49 -5.60 -22.23
CA LEU A 284 -15.62 -4.66 -23.34
C LEU A 284 -15.51 -5.43 -24.66
N PRO A 285 -16.63 -5.82 -25.29
CA PRO A 285 -16.62 -6.54 -26.57
C PRO A 285 -15.82 -5.82 -27.65
N ALA A 286 -15.82 -4.48 -27.64
CA ALA A 286 -15.05 -3.64 -28.56
C ALA A 286 -13.53 -3.81 -28.48
N LEU A 287 -13.02 -4.44 -27.41
CA LEU A 287 -11.60 -4.72 -27.18
C LEU A 287 -11.32 -6.22 -26.96
N THR A 288 -12.34 -7.07 -27.09
CA THR A 288 -12.20 -8.52 -27.00
C THR A 288 -11.95 -9.06 -28.41
N THR A 289 -10.83 -9.74 -28.60
CA THR A 289 -10.43 -10.25 -29.92
C THR A 289 -10.53 -11.77 -29.98
N VAL A 290 -11.05 -12.27 -31.10
CA VAL A 290 -11.21 -13.70 -31.38
C VAL A 290 -10.57 -13.99 -32.74
N ARG A 291 -9.75 -15.03 -32.80
CA ARG A 291 -9.13 -15.51 -34.04
C ARG A 291 -10.16 -16.20 -34.93
N ASP A 292 -9.86 -16.33 -36.22
CA ASP A 292 -10.76 -16.93 -37.21
C ASP A 292 -11.21 -18.36 -36.87
N ASP A 293 -10.38 -19.11 -36.14
CA ASP A 293 -10.69 -20.46 -35.65
C ASP A 293 -11.54 -20.47 -34.35
N GLY A 294 -12.00 -19.30 -33.91
CA GLY A 294 -12.85 -19.15 -32.72
C GLY A 294 -12.10 -18.99 -31.41
N VAL A 295 -10.76 -19.04 -31.39
CA VAL A 295 -9.98 -18.91 -30.16
C VAL A 295 -9.93 -17.46 -29.67
N VAL A 296 -10.31 -17.24 -28.40
CA VAL A 296 -10.25 -15.92 -27.76
C VAL A 296 -8.81 -15.51 -27.46
N GLU A 297 -8.27 -14.51 -28.16
CA GLU A 297 -6.88 -14.06 -27.98
C GLU A 297 -6.72 -13.06 -26.84
N SER A 298 -7.74 -12.21 -26.64
CA SER A 298 -7.71 -11.20 -25.59
C SER A 298 -9.11 -10.79 -25.13
N LEU A 299 -9.21 -10.33 -23.89
CA LEU A 299 -10.44 -9.84 -23.27
C LEU A 299 -10.21 -8.39 -22.80
N GLY A 300 -11.02 -7.46 -23.31
CA GLY A 300 -11.05 -6.09 -22.80
C GLY A 300 -11.87 -5.99 -21.52
N ILE A 301 -11.41 -5.22 -20.54
CA ILE A 301 -12.09 -5.02 -19.26
C ILE A 301 -11.91 -3.59 -18.74
N LYS A 302 -12.94 -2.98 -18.16
CA LYS A 302 -12.83 -1.75 -17.36
C LYS A 302 -12.74 -2.10 -15.88
N VAL A 303 -11.81 -1.49 -15.17
CA VAL A 303 -11.61 -1.71 -13.72
C VAL A 303 -11.79 -0.39 -12.99
N PHE A 304 -12.57 -0.39 -11.91
CA PHE A 304 -12.76 0.78 -11.09
C PHE A 304 -11.66 0.90 -10.03
N GLY A 305 -10.77 1.88 -10.20
CA GLY A 305 -9.65 2.09 -9.29
C GLY A 305 -10.06 2.80 -7.99
N LYS A 306 -9.22 2.65 -6.96
CA LYS A 306 -9.38 3.35 -5.66
C LYS A 306 -9.48 4.87 -5.79
N ASP A 307 -8.90 5.45 -6.84
CA ASP A 307 -8.98 6.87 -7.17
C ASP A 307 -10.34 7.28 -7.77
N GLN A 308 -11.36 6.42 -7.69
CA GLN A 308 -12.71 6.61 -8.20
C GLN A 308 -12.73 6.84 -9.72
N LYS A 309 -11.83 6.16 -10.43
CA LYS A 309 -11.68 6.27 -11.89
C LYS A 309 -11.74 4.90 -12.55
N TRP A 310 -12.53 4.82 -13.60
CA TRP A 310 -12.52 3.67 -14.51
C TRP A 310 -11.25 3.67 -15.35
N ARG A 311 -10.64 2.50 -15.48
CA ARG A 311 -9.43 2.29 -16.26
C ARG A 311 -9.62 1.08 -17.16
N THR A 312 -9.39 1.26 -18.45
CA THR A 312 -9.43 0.16 -19.41
C THR A 312 -8.16 -0.67 -19.32
N ARG A 313 -8.33 -1.98 -19.38
CA ARG A 313 -7.29 -3.01 -19.34
C ARG A 313 -7.59 -4.07 -20.38
N ILE A 314 -6.56 -4.84 -20.73
CA ILE A 314 -6.67 -5.98 -21.63
C ILE A 314 -5.97 -7.19 -21.00
N LEU A 315 -6.69 -8.31 -20.95
CA LEU A 315 -6.16 -9.62 -20.58
C LEU A 315 -5.78 -10.36 -21.85
N PHE A 316 -4.59 -10.93 -21.89
CA PHE A 316 -4.15 -11.70 -23.05
C PHE A 316 -4.12 -13.20 -22.76
N ARG A 317 -4.48 -13.99 -23.77
CA ARG A 317 -4.30 -15.44 -23.76
C ARG A 317 -2.81 -15.79 -23.80
N ASN A 318 -2.40 -16.76 -23.00
CA ASN A 318 -1.02 -17.25 -22.92
C ASN A 318 -0.96 -18.74 -23.23
N ASP A 319 -0.83 -19.09 -24.51
CA ASP A 319 -0.73 -20.49 -24.94
C ASP A 319 0.67 -21.08 -24.78
N ALA A 320 1.71 -20.25 -24.65
CA ALA A 320 3.06 -20.72 -24.36
C ALA A 320 3.13 -21.44 -23.00
N ILE A 321 2.32 -21.00 -22.03
CA ILE A 321 2.21 -21.62 -20.70
C ILE A 321 0.73 -21.63 -20.30
N PRO A 322 -0.07 -22.62 -20.74
CA PRO A 322 -1.50 -22.65 -20.51
C PRO A 322 -1.89 -22.62 -19.02
N SER A 323 -1.05 -23.18 -18.15
CA SER A 323 -1.23 -23.14 -16.69
C SER A 323 -1.16 -21.74 -16.10
N LEU A 324 -0.57 -20.79 -16.83
CA LEU A 324 -0.48 -19.37 -16.47
C LEU A 324 -1.34 -18.49 -17.37
N CYS A 325 -2.33 -19.06 -18.07
CA CYS A 325 -3.20 -18.29 -18.97
C CYS A 325 -4.40 -17.71 -18.21
N PRO A 326 -4.52 -16.38 -18.04
CA PRO A 326 -5.68 -15.80 -17.36
C PRO A 326 -6.99 -16.03 -18.11
N VAL A 327 -6.97 -15.96 -19.46
CA VAL A 327 -8.17 -16.09 -20.30
C VAL A 327 -8.80 -17.49 -20.17
N ARG A 328 -7.99 -18.56 -20.22
CA ARG A 328 -8.48 -19.95 -20.08
C ARG A 328 -9.14 -20.19 -18.74
N HIS A 329 -8.49 -19.78 -17.65
CA HIS A 329 -9.03 -20.00 -16.30
C HIS A 329 -10.28 -19.15 -16.04
N LEU A 330 -10.32 -17.92 -16.55
CA LEU A 330 -11.51 -17.07 -16.44
C LEU A 330 -12.70 -17.64 -17.22
N LEU A 331 -12.51 -17.96 -18.50
CA LEU A 331 -13.59 -18.50 -19.33
C LEU A 331 -14.05 -19.87 -18.81
N GLY A 332 -13.12 -20.73 -18.39
CA GLY A 332 -13.47 -22.00 -17.75
C GLY A 332 -14.32 -21.81 -16.50
N TYR A 333 -13.98 -20.83 -15.65
CA TYR A 333 -14.78 -20.46 -14.48
C TYR A 333 -16.18 -19.94 -14.86
N ILE A 334 -16.26 -19.02 -15.83
CA ILE A 334 -17.53 -18.45 -16.30
C ILE A 334 -18.47 -19.53 -16.83
N ALA A 335 -17.94 -20.47 -17.62
CA ALA A 335 -18.71 -21.56 -18.17
C ALA A 335 -19.16 -22.54 -17.07
N ALA A 336 -18.24 -22.96 -16.18
CA ALA A 336 -18.53 -23.91 -15.11
C ALA A 336 -19.69 -23.46 -14.20
N PHE A 337 -19.83 -22.15 -13.99
CA PHE A 337 -20.87 -21.59 -13.13
C PHE A 337 -21.96 -20.82 -13.89
N SER A 338 -22.00 -20.91 -15.22
CA SER A 338 -23.00 -20.24 -16.06
C SER A 338 -23.18 -18.74 -15.76
N ILE A 339 -22.07 -18.02 -15.63
CA ILE A 339 -22.05 -16.61 -15.23
C ILE A 339 -22.45 -15.73 -16.41
N LYS A 340 -23.58 -15.01 -16.27
CA LYS A 340 -24.17 -14.20 -17.35
C LYS A 340 -24.44 -12.75 -16.98
N GLU A 341 -24.28 -12.37 -15.71
CA GLU A 341 -24.64 -11.04 -15.19
C GLU A 341 -23.97 -10.76 -13.83
N GLU A 342 -24.12 -9.53 -13.34
CA GLU A 342 -23.68 -9.05 -12.02
C GLU A 342 -22.19 -9.33 -11.74
N TYR A 343 -21.81 -9.81 -10.55
CA TYR A 343 -20.41 -10.03 -10.20
C TYR A 343 -19.85 -11.27 -10.90
N ILE A 344 -18.61 -11.15 -11.39
CA ILE A 344 -17.88 -12.28 -11.95
C ILE A 344 -17.48 -13.24 -10.84
N PHE A 345 -16.81 -12.77 -9.80
CA PHE A 345 -16.33 -13.64 -8.71
C PHE A 345 -17.33 -13.63 -7.56
N ARG A 346 -18.09 -14.73 -7.44
CA ARG A 346 -19.21 -14.85 -6.49
C ARG A 346 -18.84 -15.71 -5.28
N ASP A 347 -19.29 -15.31 -4.09
CA ASP A 347 -19.07 -16.08 -2.86
C ASP A 347 -19.92 -17.37 -2.87
N ASP A 348 -21.18 -17.22 -3.30
CA ASP A 348 -22.07 -18.30 -3.68
C ASP A 348 -22.33 -18.20 -5.19
N PRO A 349 -21.93 -19.20 -6.00
CA PRO A 349 -22.20 -19.19 -7.44
C PRO A 349 -23.67 -18.99 -7.81
N ALA A 350 -24.61 -19.42 -6.95
CA ALA A 350 -26.04 -19.30 -7.16
C ALA A 350 -26.58 -17.89 -6.85
N ASP A 351 -25.85 -17.06 -6.07
CA ASP A 351 -26.24 -15.69 -5.74
C ASP A 351 -25.40 -14.69 -6.56
N PRO A 352 -25.93 -14.17 -7.68
CA PRO A 352 -25.20 -13.24 -8.54
C PRO A 352 -24.87 -11.91 -7.86
N SER A 353 -25.55 -11.56 -6.76
CA SER A 353 -25.42 -10.27 -6.08
C SER A 353 -24.28 -10.19 -5.06
N LYS A 354 -23.71 -11.33 -4.67
CA LYS A 354 -22.71 -11.42 -3.59
C LYS A 354 -21.30 -11.72 -4.12
N PRO A 355 -20.42 -10.73 -4.19
CA PRO A 355 -19.04 -10.98 -4.58
C PRO A 355 -18.27 -11.72 -3.49
N ILE A 356 -17.21 -12.43 -3.87
CA ILE A 356 -16.24 -12.98 -2.92
C ILE A 356 -15.70 -11.84 -2.06
N SER A 357 -15.80 -11.99 -0.74
CA SER A 357 -15.31 -10.97 0.20
C SER A 357 -13.78 -10.89 0.21
N TYR A 358 -13.26 -9.70 0.55
CA TYR A 358 -11.81 -9.51 0.76
C TYR A 358 -11.25 -10.52 1.77
N ASP A 359 -11.95 -10.75 2.88
CA ASP A 359 -11.47 -11.61 3.96
C ASP A 359 -11.43 -13.08 3.52
N ALA A 360 -12.47 -13.55 2.82
CA ALA A 360 -12.49 -14.91 2.27
C ALA A 360 -11.33 -15.15 1.31
N PHE A 361 -11.12 -14.23 0.35
CA PHE A 361 -10.04 -14.35 -0.61
C PHE A 361 -8.66 -14.22 0.04
N ASN A 362 -8.49 -13.28 0.98
CA ASN A 362 -7.22 -13.10 1.69
C ASN A 362 -6.84 -14.33 2.53
N ASN A 363 -7.82 -14.95 3.20
CA ASN A 363 -7.59 -16.19 3.95
C ASN A 363 -7.19 -17.32 3.00
N TRP A 364 -7.90 -17.49 1.87
CA TRP A 364 -7.54 -18.49 0.87
C TRP A 364 -6.11 -18.31 0.34
N VAL A 365 -5.71 -17.07 -0.01
CA VAL A 365 -4.33 -16.77 -0.44
C VAL A 365 -3.33 -17.09 0.66
N SER A 366 -3.59 -16.63 1.88
CA SER A 366 -2.70 -16.82 3.04
C SER A 366 -2.48 -18.30 3.33
N ASP A 367 -3.56 -19.07 3.42
CA ASP A 367 -3.52 -20.48 3.80
C ASP A 367 -2.86 -21.32 2.71
N THR A 368 -3.24 -21.10 1.44
CA THR A 368 -2.67 -21.82 0.29
C THR A 368 -1.16 -21.56 0.16
N CYS A 369 -0.74 -20.28 0.23
CA CYS A 369 0.68 -19.94 0.10
C CYS A 369 1.51 -20.41 1.30
N SER A 370 0.96 -20.31 2.52
CA SER A 370 1.64 -20.77 3.74
C SER A 370 1.84 -22.28 3.75
N HIS A 371 0.89 -23.03 3.17
CA HIS A 371 1.00 -24.48 3.05
C HIS A 371 2.04 -24.88 2.00
N LEU A 372 2.04 -24.22 0.85
CA LEU A 372 2.83 -24.64 -0.31
C LEU A 372 4.29 -24.19 -0.28
N PHE A 373 4.57 -23.02 0.30
CA PHE A 373 5.89 -22.40 0.23
C PHE A 373 6.59 -22.36 1.59
N GLU A 374 7.84 -22.83 1.61
CA GLU A 374 8.64 -22.89 2.83
C GLU A 374 9.07 -21.51 3.36
N ARG A 375 9.07 -20.48 2.50
CA ARG A 375 9.38 -19.11 2.94
C ARG A 375 8.25 -18.58 3.83
N GLY A 376 8.62 -17.99 4.95
CA GLY A 376 7.69 -17.65 6.05
C GLY A 376 6.69 -16.52 5.81
N GLY A 377 6.41 -16.16 4.56
CA GLY A 377 5.53 -15.04 4.23
C GLY A 377 6.11 -13.67 4.63
N PRO A 378 5.26 -12.66 4.88
CA PRO A 378 3.80 -12.73 4.99
C PRO A 378 3.10 -13.01 3.65
N TRP A 379 1.90 -13.59 3.73
CA TRP A 379 1.05 -13.93 2.60
C TRP A 379 -0.30 -13.24 2.76
N GLY A 380 -0.69 -12.48 1.74
CA GLY A 380 -1.94 -11.75 1.70
C GLY A 380 -2.22 -11.31 0.27
N THR A 381 -3.35 -10.64 0.05
CA THR A 381 -3.78 -10.29 -1.33
C THR A 381 -2.80 -9.37 -2.07
N HIS A 382 -1.87 -8.68 -1.40
CA HIS A 382 -0.84 -7.90 -2.10
C HIS A 382 0.21 -8.77 -2.80
N VAL A 383 0.25 -10.07 -2.53
CA VAL A 383 1.07 -11.02 -3.29
C VAL A 383 0.82 -10.88 -4.79
N MET A 384 -0.43 -10.75 -5.24
CA MET A 384 -0.76 -10.73 -6.66
C MET A 384 -0.11 -9.54 -7.35
N ARG A 385 -0.28 -8.34 -6.79
CA ARG A 385 0.32 -7.13 -7.36
C ARG A 385 1.84 -7.15 -7.29
N LYS A 386 2.47 -7.78 -6.29
CA LYS A 386 3.93 -7.93 -6.30
C LYS A 386 4.37 -8.96 -7.33
N SER A 387 3.67 -10.09 -7.42
CA SER A 387 3.86 -11.12 -8.43
C SER A 387 3.67 -10.58 -9.85
N HIS A 388 2.82 -9.56 -10.07
CA HIS A 388 2.73 -8.85 -11.35
C HIS A 388 4.09 -8.29 -11.81
N TYR A 389 4.83 -7.64 -10.89
CA TYR A 389 6.16 -7.11 -11.21
C TYR A 389 7.15 -8.24 -11.47
N HIS A 390 7.05 -9.36 -10.76
CA HIS A 390 7.85 -10.55 -11.04
C HIS A 390 7.50 -11.13 -12.41
N ASP A 391 6.25 -11.53 -12.66
CA ASP A 391 5.81 -12.11 -13.94
C ASP A 391 6.18 -11.19 -15.12
N GLY A 392 5.92 -9.89 -14.98
CA GLY A 392 6.32 -8.89 -15.95
C GLY A 392 7.82 -8.82 -16.21
N ARG A 393 8.63 -8.80 -15.15
CA ARG A 393 10.10 -8.77 -15.27
C ARG A 393 10.66 -10.02 -15.93
N TRP A 394 10.08 -11.18 -15.64
CA TRP A 394 10.43 -12.47 -16.27
C TRP A 394 10.10 -12.49 -17.77
N ARG A 395 9.10 -11.73 -18.18
CA ARG A 395 8.65 -11.57 -19.58
C ARG A 395 9.28 -10.36 -20.29
N GLY A 396 10.22 -9.67 -19.65
CA GLY A 396 10.97 -8.55 -20.24
C GLY A 396 10.27 -7.19 -20.20
N ALA A 397 9.27 -7.00 -19.33
CA ALA A 397 8.57 -5.73 -19.20
C ALA A 397 9.47 -4.60 -18.65
N SER A 398 9.25 -3.38 -19.14
CA SER A 398 9.89 -2.19 -18.56
C SER A 398 9.21 -1.74 -17.27
N PHE A 399 9.96 -1.04 -16.40
CA PHE A 399 9.42 -0.45 -15.17
C PHE A 399 8.19 0.44 -15.43
N GLY A 400 8.27 1.33 -16.43
CA GLY A 400 7.20 2.27 -16.75
C GLY A 400 5.91 1.57 -17.15
N ASP A 401 6.01 0.49 -17.93
CA ASP A 401 4.85 -0.27 -18.38
C ASP A 401 4.18 -1.04 -17.23
N LEU A 402 4.97 -1.69 -16.36
CA LEU A 402 4.44 -2.37 -15.16
C LEU A 402 3.81 -1.40 -14.17
N MET A 403 4.41 -0.23 -13.99
CA MET A 403 3.86 0.82 -13.13
C MET A 403 2.48 1.29 -13.62
N LYS A 404 2.33 1.52 -14.93
CA LYS A 404 1.06 1.92 -15.55
C LYS A 404 0.01 0.81 -15.50
N SER A 405 0.43 -0.42 -15.80
CA SER A 405 -0.43 -1.62 -15.77
C SER A 405 -1.04 -1.82 -14.38
N ALA A 406 -0.20 -1.82 -13.34
CA ALA A 406 -0.61 -1.91 -11.93
C ALA A 406 -1.33 -0.64 -11.38
N GLY A 407 -1.45 0.42 -12.17
CA GLY A 407 -2.16 1.65 -11.78
C GLY A 407 -1.50 2.44 -10.65
N HIS A 408 -0.17 2.32 -10.49
CA HIS A 408 0.57 3.04 -9.47
C HIS A 408 0.72 4.52 -9.84
N THR A 409 0.39 5.40 -8.88
CA THR A 409 0.63 6.86 -8.99
C THR A 409 1.95 7.28 -8.35
N SER A 410 2.46 6.49 -7.39
CA SER A 410 3.70 6.76 -6.66
C SER A 410 4.86 5.99 -7.28
N VAL A 411 5.77 6.72 -7.95
CA VAL A 411 7.00 6.15 -8.52
C VAL A 411 7.85 5.43 -7.45
N PRO A 412 8.11 6.01 -6.24
CA PRO A 412 8.93 5.33 -5.24
C PRO A 412 8.38 3.99 -4.77
N ASN A 413 7.05 3.85 -4.68
CA ASN A 413 6.43 2.58 -4.26
C ASN A 413 6.51 1.53 -5.37
N ALA A 414 6.25 1.92 -6.62
CA ALA A 414 6.37 1.04 -7.78
C ALA A 414 7.81 0.58 -7.98
N LEU A 415 8.77 1.50 -7.84
CA LEU A 415 10.18 1.23 -8.07
C LEU A 415 10.72 0.17 -7.11
N ARG A 416 10.28 0.19 -5.84
CA ARG A 416 10.63 -0.86 -4.86
C ARG A 416 10.17 -2.25 -5.33
N TYR A 417 8.94 -2.38 -5.80
CA TYR A 417 8.44 -3.67 -6.29
C TYR A 417 9.21 -4.15 -7.52
N TYR A 418 9.57 -3.23 -8.42
CA TYR A 418 10.37 -3.56 -9.58
C TYR A 418 11.81 -3.98 -9.21
N GLN A 419 12.47 -3.25 -8.31
CA GLN A 419 13.82 -3.57 -7.85
C GLN A 419 13.88 -4.91 -7.11
N ASP A 420 12.88 -5.19 -6.27
CA ASP A 420 12.74 -6.49 -5.60
C ASP A 420 12.56 -7.61 -6.64
N ALA A 421 11.68 -7.40 -7.63
CA ALA A 421 11.43 -8.35 -8.71
C ALA A 421 12.67 -8.61 -9.58
N ASP A 422 13.42 -7.56 -9.92
CA ASP A 422 14.66 -7.63 -10.69
C ASP A 422 15.76 -8.39 -9.94
N THR A 423 15.93 -8.09 -8.65
CA THR A 423 16.90 -8.79 -7.80
C THR A 423 16.57 -10.27 -7.70
N VAL A 424 15.31 -10.63 -7.44
CA VAL A 424 14.88 -12.04 -7.34
C VAL A 424 14.98 -12.75 -8.69
N TYR A 425 14.69 -12.08 -9.80
CA TYR A 425 14.91 -12.62 -11.13
C TYR A 425 16.38 -13.00 -11.35
N HIS A 426 17.32 -12.10 -11.03
CA HIS A 426 18.75 -12.39 -11.16
C HIS A 426 19.24 -13.48 -10.21
N ILE A 427 18.71 -13.56 -8.99
CA ILE A 427 18.99 -14.67 -8.06
C ILE A 427 18.49 -15.99 -8.64
N ALA A 428 17.27 -16.02 -9.20
CA ALA A 428 16.68 -17.22 -9.77
C ALA A 428 17.49 -17.74 -10.98
N LEU A 429 18.08 -16.84 -11.78
CA LEU A 429 18.96 -17.18 -12.89
C LEU A 429 20.27 -17.85 -12.49
N LEU A 430 20.66 -17.78 -11.21
CA LEU A 430 21.81 -18.54 -10.69
C LEU A 430 21.53 -20.05 -10.67
N ASN A 431 20.26 -20.47 -10.73
CA ASN A 431 19.89 -21.87 -10.89
C ASN A 431 19.78 -22.22 -12.40
N PRO A 432 20.64 -23.13 -12.92
CA PRO A 432 20.63 -23.50 -14.34
C PRO A 432 19.31 -24.08 -14.84
N GLN A 433 18.58 -24.81 -13.99
CA GLN A 433 17.27 -25.39 -14.35
C GLN A 433 16.24 -24.28 -14.55
N VAL A 434 16.23 -23.30 -13.63
CA VAL A 434 15.31 -22.16 -13.68
C VAL A 434 15.64 -21.22 -14.84
N LYS A 435 16.92 -21.07 -15.19
CA LYS A 435 17.37 -20.27 -16.33
C LYS A 435 16.74 -20.75 -17.64
N GLN A 436 16.60 -22.05 -17.86
CA GLN A 436 15.97 -22.61 -19.07
C GLN A 436 14.51 -22.20 -19.21
N PHE A 437 13.79 -21.99 -18.11
CA PHE A 437 12.40 -21.56 -18.20
C PHE A 437 12.23 -20.11 -18.66
N THR A 438 13.25 -19.26 -18.54
CA THR A 438 13.14 -17.87 -19.04
C THR A 438 12.91 -17.81 -20.55
N THR A 439 13.38 -18.80 -21.30
CA THR A 439 13.15 -18.86 -22.75
C THR A 439 11.76 -19.39 -23.12
N MET A 440 11.02 -19.98 -22.16
CA MET A 440 9.64 -20.45 -22.37
C MET A 440 8.59 -19.36 -22.11
N MET A 441 8.96 -18.28 -21.42
CA MET A 441 8.04 -17.21 -21.10
C MET A 441 7.67 -16.43 -22.35
N SER A 442 6.37 -16.23 -22.60
CA SER A 442 5.91 -15.34 -23.66
C SER A 442 6.32 -13.89 -23.35
N PRO A 443 6.75 -13.11 -24.37
CA PRO A 443 7.10 -11.71 -24.17
C PRO A 443 5.98 -10.91 -23.53
N TRP A 444 6.35 -9.94 -22.69
CA TRP A 444 5.38 -9.09 -22.02
C TRP A 444 4.57 -8.30 -23.04
N ARG A 445 3.25 -8.28 -22.82
CA ARG A 445 2.31 -7.42 -23.56
C ARG A 445 1.68 -6.44 -22.59
N SER A 446 1.73 -5.16 -22.94
CA SER A 446 1.19 -4.10 -22.11
C SER A 446 -0.32 -4.28 -21.89
N THR A 447 -0.74 -4.31 -20.62
CA THR A 447 -2.15 -4.55 -20.27
C THR A 447 -2.94 -3.26 -20.04
N HIS A 448 -2.31 -2.09 -20.11
CA HIS A 448 -2.97 -0.80 -19.95
C HIS A 448 -3.33 -0.18 -21.30
N ILE A 449 -4.50 0.48 -21.36
CA ILE A 449 -4.94 1.23 -22.54
C ILE A 449 -5.15 2.69 -22.15
N ASP A 450 -4.33 3.58 -22.71
CA ASP A 450 -4.43 5.03 -22.50
C ASP A 450 -5.48 5.68 -23.43
N ASN A 451 -5.62 5.18 -24.67
CA ASN A 451 -6.60 5.68 -25.63
C ASN A 451 -7.53 4.54 -26.11
N PHE A 452 -8.71 4.47 -25.50
CA PHE A 452 -9.72 3.46 -25.84
C PHE A 452 -10.14 3.50 -27.32
N SER A 453 -10.39 4.69 -27.86
CA SER A 453 -10.89 4.83 -29.24
C SER A 453 -9.90 4.28 -30.28
N MET A 454 -8.61 4.54 -30.09
CA MET A 454 -7.55 4.04 -30.94
C MET A 454 -7.39 2.52 -30.80
N ALA A 455 -7.40 2.00 -29.57
CA ALA A 455 -7.33 0.57 -29.32
C ALA A 455 -8.53 -0.18 -29.95
N ALA A 456 -9.75 0.35 -29.81
CA ALA A 456 -10.95 -0.22 -30.39
C ALA A 456 -10.94 -0.16 -31.93
N ALA A 457 -10.35 0.88 -32.52
CA ALA A 457 -10.17 0.97 -33.97
C ALA A 457 -9.21 -0.11 -34.49
N HIS A 458 -8.09 -0.36 -33.79
CA HIS A 458 -7.17 -1.43 -34.16
C HIS A 458 -7.74 -2.84 -33.93
N ALA A 459 -8.61 -3.02 -32.93
CA ALA A 459 -9.32 -4.27 -32.70
C ALA A 459 -10.50 -4.50 -33.67
N ALA A 460 -10.89 -3.51 -34.48
CA ALA A 460 -12.14 -3.56 -35.24
C ALA A 460 -12.28 -4.75 -36.19
N GLY A 461 -11.17 -5.25 -36.75
CA GLY A 461 -11.15 -6.40 -37.66
C GLY A 461 -11.24 -7.76 -36.97
N SER A 462 -10.97 -7.85 -35.67
CA SER A 462 -10.94 -9.11 -34.90
C SER A 462 -11.85 -9.07 -33.67
N ARG A 463 -12.59 -7.97 -33.46
CA ARG A 463 -13.51 -7.83 -32.33
C ARG A 463 -14.76 -8.69 -32.51
N THR A 464 -15.30 -9.15 -31.40
CA THR A 464 -16.52 -9.95 -31.39
C THR A 464 -17.72 -9.20 -30.82
N THR A 465 -18.92 -9.52 -31.31
CA THR A 465 -20.20 -9.14 -30.69
C THR A 465 -20.77 -10.26 -29.81
N THR A 466 -20.08 -11.41 -29.75
CA THR A 466 -20.44 -12.55 -28.91
C THR A 466 -20.34 -12.17 -27.44
N THR A 467 -21.27 -12.65 -26.63
CA THR A 467 -21.27 -12.36 -25.19
C THR A 467 -20.11 -13.09 -24.51
N LEU A 468 -19.70 -12.60 -23.34
CA LEU A 468 -18.62 -13.24 -22.57
C LEU A 468 -18.95 -14.69 -22.20
N PHE A 469 -20.21 -14.97 -21.84
CA PHE A 469 -20.69 -16.33 -21.58
C PHE A 469 -20.60 -17.21 -22.83
N ASP A 470 -21.04 -16.74 -24.01
CA ASP A 470 -21.00 -17.56 -25.22
C ASP A 470 -19.55 -17.86 -25.67
N LEU A 471 -18.62 -16.95 -25.42
CA LEU A 471 -17.19 -17.21 -25.62
C LEU A 471 -16.67 -18.29 -24.66
N ALA A 472 -17.14 -18.26 -23.41
CA ALA A 472 -16.79 -19.24 -22.41
C ALA A 472 -17.39 -20.62 -22.73
N ASP A 473 -18.65 -20.67 -23.13
CA ASP A 473 -19.37 -21.89 -23.51
C ASP A 473 -18.74 -22.54 -24.74
N ARG A 474 -18.42 -21.77 -25.78
CA ARG A 474 -17.68 -22.26 -26.96
C ARG A 474 -16.36 -22.91 -26.56
N MET A 475 -15.53 -22.21 -25.77
CA MET A 475 -14.24 -22.75 -25.34
C MET A 475 -14.42 -24.05 -24.54
N SER A 476 -15.45 -24.12 -23.70
CA SER A 476 -15.73 -25.33 -22.92
C SER A 476 -16.17 -26.51 -23.78
N ASN A 477 -16.94 -26.26 -24.84
CA ASN A 477 -17.31 -27.27 -25.82
C ASN A 477 -16.10 -27.73 -26.64
N ASP A 478 -15.26 -26.81 -27.10
CA ASP A 478 -14.04 -27.13 -27.86
C ASP A 478 -13.02 -27.96 -27.05
N LEU A 479 -12.97 -27.72 -25.73
CA LEU A 479 -12.11 -28.46 -24.79
C LEU A 479 -12.80 -29.66 -24.15
N ASP A 480 -14.04 -29.93 -24.56
CA ASP A 480 -14.85 -31.05 -24.07
C ASP A 480 -14.92 -31.10 -22.53
N LEU A 481 -15.11 -29.95 -21.90
CA LEU A 481 -15.05 -29.81 -20.43
C LEU A 481 -16.22 -30.52 -19.71
N TYR A 482 -17.29 -30.86 -20.43
CA TYR A 482 -18.55 -31.40 -19.89
C TYR A 482 -18.87 -32.84 -20.31
N SER A 483 -17.98 -33.54 -21.04
CA SER A 483 -18.29 -34.88 -21.59
C SER A 483 -18.51 -36.00 -20.58
N GLU A 484 -18.08 -35.85 -19.33
CA GLU A 484 -18.13 -36.92 -18.33
C GLU A 484 -19.16 -36.59 -17.25
N GLU A 485 -19.98 -37.56 -16.86
CA GLU A 485 -21.01 -37.39 -15.81
C GLU A 485 -20.42 -37.04 -14.43
N ASN A 486 -19.09 -37.16 -14.23
CA ASN A 486 -18.41 -36.88 -12.96
C ASN A 486 -17.04 -36.20 -13.15
N VAL A 487 -16.99 -35.09 -13.89
CA VAL A 487 -15.75 -34.31 -14.02
C VAL A 487 -15.30 -33.81 -12.64
N THR A 488 -14.08 -34.16 -12.24
CA THR A 488 -13.45 -33.61 -11.03
C THR A 488 -12.73 -32.30 -11.34
N LEU A 489 -12.47 -31.46 -10.33
CA LEU A 489 -11.70 -30.22 -10.51
C LEU A 489 -10.32 -30.50 -11.15
N ARG A 490 -9.69 -31.63 -10.80
CA ARG A 490 -8.41 -32.06 -11.41
C ARG A 490 -8.55 -32.28 -12.91
N VAL A 491 -9.51 -33.10 -13.35
CA VAL A 491 -9.76 -33.41 -14.77
C VAL A 491 -10.15 -32.15 -15.53
N PHE A 492 -11.01 -31.32 -14.97
CA PHE A 492 -11.37 -30.02 -15.54
C PHE A 492 -10.12 -29.13 -15.74
N GLY A 493 -9.27 -29.07 -14.71
CA GLY A 493 -8.00 -28.38 -14.76
C GLY A 493 -7.08 -28.90 -15.86
N GLU A 494 -6.97 -30.21 -16.04
CA GLU A 494 -6.15 -30.81 -17.10
C GLU A 494 -6.68 -30.48 -18.49
N LYS A 495 -8.00 -30.60 -18.71
CA LYS A 495 -8.62 -30.23 -19.99
C LYS A 495 -8.43 -28.74 -20.33
N LEU A 496 -8.48 -27.84 -19.33
CA LEU A 496 -8.19 -26.41 -19.55
C LEU A 496 -6.78 -26.11 -20.10
N LEU A 497 -5.82 -27.02 -19.90
CA LEU A 497 -4.45 -26.87 -20.40
C LEU A 497 -4.30 -27.31 -21.85
N GLN A 498 -5.24 -28.08 -22.39
CA GLN A 498 -5.18 -28.60 -23.76
C GLN A 498 -5.27 -27.44 -24.76
N ASN A 499 -4.49 -27.53 -25.84
CA ASN A 499 -4.45 -26.47 -26.83
C ASN A 499 -5.06 -26.99 -28.13
N PRO A 500 -6.31 -26.59 -28.48
CA PRO A 500 -7.05 -27.21 -29.59
C PRO A 500 -6.42 -26.93 -30.95
N SER A 501 -5.60 -25.88 -31.06
CA SER A 501 -4.96 -25.44 -32.32
C SER A 501 -3.51 -25.86 -32.48
N THR A 502 -2.96 -26.72 -31.62
CA THR A 502 -1.58 -27.22 -31.77
C THR A 502 -1.55 -28.74 -31.70
N ASN A 503 -0.74 -29.33 -32.56
CA ASN A 503 -0.29 -30.72 -32.46
C ASN A 503 0.05 -31.07 -31.00
N SER A 504 -0.22 -32.29 -30.56
CA SER A 504 0.16 -32.74 -29.21
C SER A 504 1.64 -32.49 -28.96
N VAL A 505 2.07 -32.38 -27.70
CA VAL A 505 3.50 -32.19 -27.38
C VAL A 505 4.33 -33.32 -28.03
N ASP A 506 3.80 -34.54 -28.06
CA ASP A 506 4.43 -35.68 -28.74
C ASP A 506 4.54 -35.46 -30.25
N GLN A 507 3.49 -34.96 -30.91
CA GLN A 507 3.53 -34.64 -32.34
C GLN A 507 4.50 -33.49 -32.66
N GLN A 508 4.59 -32.45 -31.80
CA GLN A 508 5.57 -31.38 -31.98
C GLN A 508 7.00 -31.88 -31.78
N ILE A 509 7.21 -32.78 -30.80
CA ILE A 509 8.48 -33.48 -30.62
C ILE A 509 8.80 -34.30 -31.87
N ASP A 510 7.85 -35.06 -32.40
CA ASP A 510 8.03 -35.89 -33.58
C ASP A 510 8.32 -35.06 -34.84
N GLU A 511 7.67 -33.91 -35.02
CA GLU A 511 7.95 -32.96 -36.10
C GLU A 511 9.36 -32.37 -35.97
N LEU A 512 9.78 -31.96 -34.78
CA LEU A 512 11.15 -31.46 -34.56
C LEU A 512 12.20 -32.55 -34.81
N LEU A 513 11.93 -33.77 -34.33
CA LEU A 513 12.81 -34.92 -34.50
C LEU A 513 12.83 -35.46 -35.93
N SER A 514 11.83 -35.14 -36.77
CA SER A 514 11.81 -35.54 -38.18
C SER A 514 12.95 -34.92 -38.99
N SER A 515 13.50 -33.79 -38.52
CA SER A 515 14.65 -33.11 -39.13
C SER A 515 16.02 -33.62 -38.63
N VAL A 516 16.02 -34.58 -37.69
CA VAL A 516 17.20 -35.13 -37.02
C VAL A 516 17.46 -36.56 -37.53
N PRO A 517 18.72 -36.99 -37.75
CA PRO A 517 19.03 -38.38 -38.09
C PRO A 517 18.40 -39.38 -37.12
N ALA A 518 17.85 -40.48 -37.63
CA ALA A 518 17.01 -41.41 -36.86
C ALA A 518 17.68 -41.95 -35.58
N ASP A 519 18.98 -42.24 -35.63
CA ASP A 519 19.78 -42.69 -34.50
C ASP A 519 19.89 -41.63 -33.39
N LYS A 520 19.98 -40.35 -33.78
CA LYS A 520 20.01 -39.20 -32.86
C LYS A 520 18.62 -38.86 -32.34
N ALA A 521 17.58 -39.02 -33.17
CA ALA A 521 16.19 -38.84 -32.76
C ALA A 521 15.79 -39.86 -31.67
N GLU A 522 16.16 -41.14 -31.83
CA GLU A 522 15.94 -42.16 -30.79
C GLU A 522 16.72 -41.87 -29.50
N GLN A 523 17.99 -41.47 -29.61
CA GLN A 523 18.79 -41.07 -28.44
C GLN A 523 18.14 -39.89 -27.69
N LEU A 524 17.63 -38.89 -28.42
CA LEU A 524 16.93 -37.76 -27.84
C LEU A 524 15.61 -38.18 -27.18
N ARG A 525 14.80 -39.03 -27.83
CA ARG A 525 13.58 -39.58 -27.21
C ARG A 525 13.89 -40.32 -25.92
N ALA A 526 14.90 -41.18 -25.92
CA ALA A 526 15.32 -41.92 -24.72
C ALA A 526 15.75 -40.99 -23.58
N LEU A 527 16.50 -39.92 -23.90
CA LEU A 527 16.91 -38.91 -22.92
C LEU A 527 15.73 -38.10 -22.38
N ILE A 528 14.79 -37.69 -23.25
CA ILE A 528 13.56 -37.00 -22.84
C ILE A 528 12.72 -37.89 -21.94
N SER A 529 12.46 -39.15 -22.32
CA SER A 529 11.70 -40.11 -21.51
C SER A 529 12.35 -40.41 -20.18
N LYS A 530 13.68 -40.59 -20.15
CA LYS A 530 14.43 -40.74 -18.90
C LYS A 530 14.30 -39.50 -18.02
N LYS A 531 14.34 -38.31 -18.61
CA LYS A 531 14.19 -37.06 -17.87
C LYS A 531 12.78 -36.86 -17.32
N LEU A 532 11.75 -37.19 -18.10
CA LEU A 532 10.35 -37.18 -17.67
C LEU A 532 10.13 -38.17 -16.52
N LEU A 533 10.74 -39.35 -16.57
CA LEU A 533 10.70 -40.34 -15.50
C LEU A 533 11.41 -39.83 -14.22
N GLU A 534 12.59 -39.20 -14.35
CA GLU A 534 13.26 -38.53 -13.23
C GLU A 534 12.37 -37.45 -12.60
N VAL A 535 11.70 -36.64 -13.41
CA VAL A 535 10.78 -35.61 -12.92
C VAL A 535 9.58 -36.24 -12.22
N ALA A 536 8.91 -37.21 -12.85
CA ALA A 536 7.76 -37.92 -12.28
C ALA A 536 8.09 -38.63 -10.96
N THR A 537 9.30 -39.17 -10.82
CA THR A 537 9.77 -39.83 -9.59
C THR A 537 10.29 -38.84 -8.55
N SER A 538 10.71 -37.64 -8.94
CA SER A 538 11.11 -36.55 -8.03
C SER A 538 9.93 -35.78 -7.43
N VAL A 539 8.74 -35.86 -8.04
CA VAL A 539 7.48 -35.31 -7.49
C VAL A 539 6.91 -36.32 -6.48
N GLN A 540 7.65 -36.58 -5.40
CA GLN A 540 6.99 -36.92 -4.14
C GLN A 540 6.59 -35.59 -3.51
N ALA A 541 5.30 -35.24 -3.60
CA ALA A 541 4.75 -34.20 -2.75
C ALA A 541 5.13 -34.53 -1.28
N PRO A 542 5.51 -33.55 -0.46
CA PRO A 542 5.62 -33.80 0.97
C PRO A 542 4.29 -34.39 1.43
N ALA A 543 4.35 -35.57 2.07
CA ALA A 543 3.18 -36.25 2.59
C ALA A 543 2.30 -35.26 3.38
N PRO A 544 0.97 -35.37 3.30
CA PRO A 544 0.08 -34.47 4.01
C PRO A 544 0.40 -34.52 5.51
N HIS A 545 1.00 -33.47 6.04
CA HIS A 545 1.07 -33.28 7.48
C HIS A 545 -0.33 -32.89 7.96
N ASN A 546 -1.01 -33.90 8.50
CA ASN A 546 -2.29 -33.86 9.21
C ASN A 546 -3.53 -33.62 8.34
N ALA A 547 -4.07 -34.72 7.80
CA ALA A 547 -5.52 -34.86 7.72
C ALA A 547 -6.07 -34.83 9.16
N VAL A 548 -6.59 -33.69 9.59
CA VAL A 548 -7.46 -33.65 10.78
C VAL A 548 -8.80 -34.22 10.33
N ALA A 549 -8.93 -35.54 10.43
CA ALA A 549 -10.22 -36.19 10.46
C ALA A 549 -10.93 -35.73 11.73
N ALA A 550 -12.16 -35.23 11.56
CA ALA A 550 -13.09 -35.01 12.65
C ALA A 550 -13.47 -36.36 13.29
N ALA A 551 -13.24 -36.50 14.60
CA ALA A 551 -13.99 -37.41 15.44
C ALA A 551 -13.95 -36.91 16.90
N VAL A 552 -15.14 -36.84 17.48
CA VAL A 552 -15.48 -36.55 18.87
C VAL A 552 -15.25 -37.83 19.68
N ASP A 553 -14.50 -37.78 20.79
CA ASP A 553 -14.94 -38.20 22.14
C ASP A 553 -13.81 -38.28 23.18
N GLY A 554 -14.12 -37.84 24.40
CA GLY A 554 -13.91 -38.61 25.63
C GLY A 554 -12.50 -38.87 26.21
N SER A 555 -12.18 -38.09 27.25
CA SER A 555 -11.66 -38.53 28.57
C SER A 555 -10.15 -38.72 28.87
N VAL A 556 -9.69 -37.86 29.80
CA VAL A 556 -9.04 -38.10 31.12
C VAL A 556 -7.65 -38.77 31.26
N ALA A 557 -6.86 -38.11 32.13
CA ALA A 557 -5.66 -38.53 32.88
C ALA A 557 -4.32 -38.57 32.12
N GLY A 558 -3.20 -38.06 32.64
CA GLY A 558 -2.88 -37.49 33.94
C GLY A 558 -1.36 -37.45 34.11
N GLY A 559 -0.87 -36.61 35.04
CA GLY A 559 0.36 -36.89 35.80
C GLY A 559 1.69 -36.30 35.32
N ALA A 560 2.22 -35.39 36.16
CA ALA A 560 3.59 -35.35 36.70
C ALA A 560 4.79 -35.16 35.74
N GLU A 561 5.93 -34.60 36.12
CA GLU A 561 6.43 -33.64 37.12
C GLU A 561 7.95 -33.55 36.85
N SER A 562 8.60 -32.52 37.38
CA SER A 562 10.07 -32.37 37.56
C SER A 562 10.90 -32.16 36.29
N GLY A 563 11.93 -31.32 36.23
CA GLY A 563 12.66 -30.56 37.24
C GLY A 563 14.08 -30.31 36.70
N GLY A 564 14.77 -29.27 37.18
CA GLY A 564 16.24 -29.25 37.19
C GLY A 564 16.96 -28.30 36.21
N GLN A 565 17.20 -27.08 36.70
CA GLN A 565 18.49 -26.39 36.77
C GLN A 565 19.54 -26.43 35.63
N ALA A 566 19.80 -25.21 35.11
CA ALA A 566 21.06 -24.45 35.17
C ALA A 566 22.39 -25.09 34.71
N CYS A 567 23.05 -24.42 33.75
CA CYS A 567 24.41 -23.93 33.94
C CYS A 567 24.77 -22.79 32.97
N HIS A 568 25.59 -21.88 33.50
CA HIS A 568 26.32 -20.80 32.85
C HIS A 568 27.21 -21.30 31.70
N ASP A 569 27.42 -20.46 30.68
CA ASP A 569 28.79 -20.04 30.37
C ASP A 569 28.86 -18.76 29.53
N THR A 570 29.65 -17.84 30.08
CA THR A 570 30.20 -16.61 29.52
C THR A 570 31.09 -16.89 28.31
N MET A 571 31.14 -15.99 27.33
CA MET A 571 32.41 -15.48 26.76
C MET A 571 32.15 -14.25 25.87
N ASN A 572 32.91 -13.22 26.20
CA ASN A 572 33.00 -11.91 25.59
C ASN A 572 33.91 -11.99 24.35
N GLY A 573 33.68 -11.17 23.32
CA GLY A 573 34.56 -11.14 22.14
C GLY A 573 34.23 -9.99 21.19
N GLN A 574 34.75 -8.81 21.52
CA GLN A 574 34.79 -7.63 20.64
C GLN A 574 35.64 -7.92 19.39
N ALA A 575 35.17 -7.51 18.21
CA ALA A 575 36.05 -7.17 17.09
C ALA A 575 35.40 -6.12 16.19
N SER A 576 36.23 -5.14 15.86
CA SER A 576 35.97 -3.82 15.30
C SER A 576 35.80 -3.78 13.78
N ALA A 577 35.29 -2.63 13.33
CA ALA A 577 35.05 -2.20 11.96
C ALA A 577 36.23 -2.34 10.98
N GLN A 578 35.90 -2.59 9.71
CA GLN A 578 36.67 -2.07 8.57
C GLN A 578 35.75 -1.72 7.40
N ARG A 579 35.81 -0.45 7.00
CA ARG A 579 35.25 0.11 5.76
C ARG A 579 36.15 -0.29 4.61
N ASN A 580 35.59 -0.72 3.48
CA ASN A 580 36.28 -0.70 2.20
C ASN A 580 35.40 -0.01 1.16
N GLY A 581 35.92 1.08 0.60
CA GLY A 581 35.43 1.73 -0.60
C GLY A 581 35.92 0.99 -1.83
N GLY A 582 35.03 0.85 -2.81
CA GLY A 582 35.32 0.35 -4.14
C GLY A 582 34.44 1.08 -5.14
N SER A 583 35.06 1.88 -6.00
CA SER A 583 34.50 2.60 -7.13
C SER A 583 33.97 1.64 -8.21
N VAL A 584 32.77 1.93 -8.75
CA VAL A 584 32.17 1.21 -9.90
C VAL A 584 32.28 2.10 -11.16
N PRO A 585 32.65 1.58 -12.33
CA PRO A 585 32.82 2.37 -13.55
C PRO A 585 31.49 2.77 -14.21
N GLN A 586 31.44 3.98 -14.77
CA GLN A 586 30.37 4.49 -15.63
C GLN A 586 30.36 3.78 -17.00
N ALA A 587 29.18 3.36 -17.46
CA ALA A 587 28.95 2.94 -18.85
C ALA A 587 28.17 4.02 -19.62
N ASN A 588 28.68 4.36 -20.80
CA ASN A 588 28.17 5.37 -21.74
C ASN A 588 26.82 4.99 -22.36
N ILE A 589 25.95 5.99 -22.58
CA ILE A 589 24.68 5.88 -23.34
C ILE A 589 24.86 6.65 -24.68
N PRO A 590 24.50 6.08 -25.86
CA PRO A 590 24.44 6.84 -27.13
C PRO A 590 23.10 7.59 -27.33
N PRO A 591 23.05 8.62 -28.21
CA PRO A 591 21.99 9.63 -28.24
C PRO A 591 20.71 9.22 -29.02
N GLU A 592 19.61 9.91 -28.69
CA GLU A 592 18.24 9.79 -29.22
C GLU A 592 18.06 9.95 -30.73
N ALA A 593 16.95 9.41 -31.26
CA ALA A 593 16.24 9.96 -32.42
C ALA A 593 14.71 10.10 -32.12
N PRO A 594 14.01 11.16 -32.57
CA PRO A 594 12.66 11.52 -32.07
C PRO A 594 11.47 11.24 -33.03
N LEU A 595 10.41 10.67 -32.46
CA LEU A 595 8.93 10.86 -32.56
C LEU A 595 8.22 11.14 -33.93
N PRO A 596 6.98 10.65 -34.14
CA PRO A 596 5.78 11.40 -33.68
C PRO A 596 4.58 10.57 -33.18
N ASN A 597 3.87 11.11 -32.19
CA ASN A 597 2.48 10.76 -31.81
C ASN A 597 1.62 12.04 -31.87
N PRO A 598 0.33 11.98 -32.28
CA PRO A 598 -0.62 13.06 -32.01
C PRO A 598 -1.21 12.94 -30.61
N VAL A 599 -1.30 14.09 -29.95
CA VAL A 599 -1.34 14.31 -28.51
C VAL A 599 -2.70 14.88 -28.09
N ALA A 600 -3.21 14.41 -26.95
CA ALA A 600 -4.28 15.06 -26.22
C ALA A 600 -3.89 16.51 -25.83
N LYS A 601 -4.79 17.47 -26.03
CA LYS A 601 -4.55 18.91 -25.80
C LYS A 601 -3.88 19.19 -24.44
N ARG A 602 -2.59 19.56 -24.49
CA ARG A 602 -1.78 19.99 -23.34
C ARG A 602 -2.28 21.34 -22.82
N ARG A 603 -2.52 21.47 -21.51
CA ARG A 603 -2.57 22.78 -20.84
C ARG A 603 -1.12 23.23 -20.63
N GLY A 604 -0.62 24.09 -21.53
CA GLY A 604 0.75 24.61 -21.51
C GLY A 604 1.47 24.44 -22.85
N GLY A 605 2.40 25.33 -23.15
CA GLY A 605 3.21 25.27 -24.36
C GLY A 605 4.36 24.26 -24.24
N THR A 606 5.21 24.21 -25.26
CA THR A 606 6.27 23.18 -25.40
C THR A 606 7.64 23.67 -24.95
N PHE A 607 7.82 24.96 -24.69
CA PHE A 607 9.12 25.55 -24.38
C PHE A 607 9.48 25.38 -22.91
N ASP A 608 10.58 24.70 -22.62
CA ASP A 608 11.23 24.68 -21.30
C ASP A 608 12.61 25.31 -21.43
N ALA A 609 12.94 26.20 -20.50
CA ALA A 609 14.22 26.90 -20.47
C ALA A 609 15.38 25.89 -20.33
N PRO A 610 16.26 25.73 -21.35
CA PRO A 610 17.32 24.72 -21.32
C PRO A 610 18.23 24.84 -20.10
N SER A 611 18.53 26.07 -19.69
CA SER A 611 19.39 26.33 -18.53
C SER A 611 18.78 25.87 -17.21
N ARG A 612 17.46 25.65 -17.12
CA ARG A 612 16.79 25.18 -15.90
C ARG A 612 17.31 23.81 -15.43
N GLY A 613 17.67 22.93 -16.38
CA GLY A 613 18.21 21.61 -16.08
C GLY A 613 19.53 21.65 -15.30
N LEU A 614 20.33 22.71 -15.49
CA LEU A 614 21.65 22.89 -14.88
C LEU A 614 21.59 23.12 -13.36
N LEU A 615 20.41 23.46 -12.82
CA LEU A 615 20.23 23.63 -11.37
C LEU A 615 20.36 22.31 -10.59
N LYS A 616 20.27 21.16 -11.25
CA LYS A 616 20.40 19.85 -10.59
C LYS A 616 21.83 19.59 -10.10
N ASP A 617 22.81 20.07 -10.86
CA ASP A 617 24.23 19.77 -10.66
C ASP A 617 25.03 20.98 -10.13
N CYS A 618 24.34 22.07 -9.75
CA CYS A 618 24.97 23.32 -9.31
C CYS A 618 25.56 23.25 -7.89
N GLY A 619 26.87 23.49 -7.77
CA GLY A 619 27.62 23.36 -6.52
C GLY A 619 27.63 24.62 -5.67
N SER A 620 27.57 25.80 -6.29
CA SER A 620 27.77 27.10 -5.61
C SER A 620 26.59 28.07 -5.73
N ALA A 621 26.51 29.05 -4.82
CA ALA A 621 25.49 30.10 -4.87
C ALA A 621 25.69 31.05 -6.07
N ARG A 622 26.94 31.31 -6.47
CA ARG A 622 27.29 32.09 -7.67
C ARG A 622 26.75 31.44 -8.94
N GLU A 623 27.06 30.16 -9.10
CA GLU A 623 26.59 29.35 -10.24
C GLU A 623 25.06 29.27 -10.30
N ARG A 624 24.40 29.14 -9.14
CA ARG A 624 22.92 29.19 -9.05
C ARG A 624 22.35 30.51 -9.52
N LEU A 625 22.94 31.64 -9.12
CA LEU A 625 22.50 32.96 -9.56
C LEU A 625 22.67 33.10 -11.07
N ASP A 626 23.82 32.69 -11.62
CA ASP A 626 24.09 32.76 -13.06
C ASP A 626 23.14 31.89 -13.89
N ILE A 627 22.73 30.72 -13.38
CA ILE A 627 21.74 29.87 -14.03
C ILE A 627 20.35 30.54 -14.00
N VAL A 628 19.95 31.12 -12.86
CA VAL A 628 18.65 31.81 -12.77
C VAL A 628 18.59 33.04 -13.68
N LEU A 629 19.68 33.81 -13.80
CA LEU A 629 19.79 34.93 -14.74
C LEU A 629 19.67 34.46 -16.19
N ARG A 630 20.39 33.40 -16.58
CA ARG A 630 20.27 32.80 -17.92
C ARG A 630 18.85 32.32 -18.22
N VAL A 631 18.19 31.66 -17.27
CA VAL A 631 16.79 31.27 -17.42
C VAL A 631 15.88 32.49 -17.55
N ALA A 632 16.15 33.60 -16.86
CA ALA A 632 15.38 34.82 -17.01
C ALA A 632 15.51 35.41 -18.43
N ASP A 633 16.72 35.41 -18.98
CA ASP A 633 16.99 35.87 -20.34
C ASP A 633 16.32 34.99 -21.40
N GLU A 634 16.41 33.66 -21.26
CA GLU A 634 15.72 32.68 -22.13
C GLU A 634 14.19 32.87 -22.16
N LEU A 635 13.63 33.41 -21.08
CA LEU A 635 12.19 33.62 -20.91
C LEU A 635 11.73 35.05 -21.23
N LYS A 636 12.66 36.00 -21.47
CA LYS A 636 12.36 37.44 -21.58
C LYS A 636 11.38 37.78 -22.71
N GLU A 637 11.47 37.07 -23.83
CA GLU A 637 10.64 37.31 -25.03
C GLU A 637 9.49 36.28 -25.19
N ARG A 638 9.31 35.38 -24.22
CA ARG A 638 8.37 34.27 -24.32
C ARG A 638 7.06 34.58 -23.61
N GLN A 639 5.94 34.40 -24.30
CA GLN A 639 4.63 34.49 -23.63
C GLN A 639 4.43 33.30 -22.70
N SER A 640 3.77 33.52 -21.56
CA SER A 640 3.51 32.45 -20.58
C SER A 640 2.90 31.21 -21.25
N LYS A 641 1.94 31.36 -22.17
CA LYS A 641 1.27 30.25 -22.88
C LYS A 641 2.20 29.33 -23.69
N GLU A 642 3.40 29.81 -24.07
CA GLU A 642 4.41 29.04 -24.80
C GLU A 642 5.24 28.12 -23.89
N LEU A 643 5.23 28.37 -22.58
CA LEU A 643 6.02 27.64 -21.60
C LEU A 643 5.37 26.31 -21.22
N THR A 644 6.19 25.29 -20.96
CA THR A 644 5.75 24.09 -20.24
C THR A 644 5.21 24.49 -18.86
N GLU A 645 4.30 23.69 -18.31
CA GLU A 645 3.71 23.98 -17.00
C GLU A 645 4.78 24.04 -15.89
N THR A 646 5.79 23.17 -15.96
CA THR A 646 6.95 23.17 -15.06
C THR A 646 7.79 24.43 -15.19
N CYS A 647 8.04 24.90 -16.41
CA CYS A 647 8.81 26.12 -16.65
C CYS A 647 8.04 27.37 -16.18
N ARG A 648 6.73 27.42 -16.44
CA ARG A 648 5.83 28.48 -15.96
C ARG A 648 5.80 28.57 -14.43
N GLN A 649 5.68 27.43 -13.76
CA GLN A 649 5.72 27.38 -12.30
C GLN A 649 7.08 27.84 -11.77
N PHE A 650 8.17 27.42 -12.40
CA PHE A 650 9.52 27.83 -12.02
C PHE A 650 9.74 29.34 -12.23
N GLN A 651 9.26 29.89 -13.35
CA GLN A 651 9.32 31.33 -13.63
C GLN A 651 8.64 32.14 -12.51
N SER A 652 7.44 31.73 -12.08
CA SER A 652 6.66 32.44 -11.07
C SER A 652 7.21 32.31 -9.65
N THR A 653 7.75 31.15 -9.28
CA THR A 653 8.15 30.83 -7.89
C THR A 653 9.63 31.04 -7.61
N ALA A 654 10.47 30.95 -8.63
CA ALA A 654 11.92 31.02 -8.49
C ALA A 654 12.54 32.20 -9.24
N VAL A 655 12.27 32.34 -10.53
CA VAL A 655 12.94 33.35 -11.36
C VAL A 655 12.51 34.76 -10.97
N LYS A 656 11.20 35.06 -11.00
CA LYS A 656 10.70 36.41 -10.71
C LYS A 656 11.15 36.96 -9.35
N PRO A 657 11.04 36.22 -8.22
CA PRO A 657 11.48 36.73 -6.93
C PRO A 657 12.98 36.99 -6.83
N VAL A 658 13.81 36.08 -7.37
CA VAL A 658 15.27 36.24 -7.35
C VAL A 658 15.70 37.44 -8.20
N ILE A 659 15.16 37.57 -9.41
CA ILE A 659 15.46 38.69 -10.32
C ILE A 659 14.99 40.02 -9.72
N ALA A 660 13.79 40.06 -9.14
CA ALA A 660 13.26 41.28 -8.54
C ALA A 660 14.14 41.77 -7.38
N CYS A 661 14.58 40.88 -6.48
CA CYS A 661 15.50 41.24 -5.39
C CYS A 661 16.89 41.62 -5.93
N PHE A 662 17.42 40.86 -6.88
CA PHE A 662 18.70 41.12 -7.54
C PHE A 662 18.76 42.51 -8.19
N GLN A 663 17.70 42.91 -8.89
CA GLN A 663 17.62 44.21 -9.56
C GLN A 663 17.29 45.33 -8.58
N ARG A 664 16.25 45.17 -7.76
CA ARG A 664 15.71 46.24 -6.91
C ARG A 664 16.60 46.54 -5.71
N HIS A 665 17.11 45.52 -5.03
CA HIS A 665 17.83 45.68 -3.76
C HIS A 665 19.35 45.64 -3.91
N HIS A 666 19.84 44.99 -4.96
CA HIS A 666 21.28 44.79 -5.16
C HIS A 666 21.80 45.44 -6.45
N GLY A 667 21.00 46.26 -7.13
CA GLY A 667 21.42 47.03 -8.30
C GLY A 667 21.98 46.19 -9.45
N SER A 668 21.53 44.94 -9.57
CA SER A 668 22.08 43.93 -10.49
C SER A 668 23.57 43.61 -10.27
N ASN A 669 24.08 43.79 -9.05
CA ASN A 669 25.44 43.44 -8.66
C ASN A 669 25.48 42.03 -8.02
N PRO A 670 26.12 41.03 -8.66
CA PRO A 670 26.19 39.67 -8.13
C PRO A 670 26.91 39.55 -6.79
N GLU A 671 27.96 40.33 -6.56
CA GLU A 671 28.74 40.27 -5.33
C GLU A 671 27.93 40.84 -4.15
N ALA A 672 27.21 41.94 -4.38
CA ALA A 672 26.31 42.51 -3.37
C ALA A 672 25.14 41.57 -3.03
N PHE A 673 24.57 40.89 -4.04
CA PHE A 673 23.52 39.90 -3.83
C PHE A 673 24.01 38.69 -3.04
N LEU A 674 25.21 38.17 -3.36
CA LEU A 674 25.75 36.98 -2.72
C LEU A 674 26.36 37.25 -1.35
N ALA A 675 26.77 38.49 -1.06
CA ALA A 675 27.13 38.92 0.29
C ALA A 675 25.92 38.83 1.23
N GLN A 676 24.73 39.24 0.76
CA GLN A 676 23.49 39.14 1.52
C GLN A 676 22.92 37.72 1.54
N TRP A 677 23.03 37.00 0.42
CA TRP A 677 22.47 35.66 0.23
C TRP A 677 23.55 34.63 -0.15
N PRO A 678 24.50 34.33 0.76
CA PRO A 678 25.60 33.40 0.49
C PRO A 678 25.13 31.96 0.28
N THR A 679 23.91 31.65 0.71
CA THR A 679 23.22 30.40 0.42
C THR A 679 21.74 30.69 0.18
N PHE A 680 21.25 30.39 -1.02
CA PHE A 680 19.83 30.52 -1.35
C PHE A 680 19.34 29.39 -2.25
N PHE A 681 18.03 29.16 -2.20
CA PHE A 681 17.33 28.18 -3.01
C PHE A 681 16.26 28.90 -3.84
N PRO A 682 16.38 28.95 -5.18
CA PRO A 682 15.50 29.75 -6.03
C PRO A 682 14.01 29.48 -5.76
N SER A 683 13.59 28.21 -5.68
CA SER A 683 12.19 27.81 -5.46
C SER A 683 11.59 28.18 -4.09
N ARG A 684 12.43 28.60 -3.13
CA ARG A 684 12.01 29.03 -1.78
C ARG A 684 12.37 30.48 -1.49
N PHE A 685 12.94 31.19 -2.46
CA PHE A 685 13.52 32.51 -2.26
C PHE A 685 12.51 33.52 -1.71
N ALA A 686 11.32 33.61 -2.31
CA ALA A 686 10.25 34.51 -1.84
C ALA A 686 9.73 34.23 -0.41
N TYR A 687 9.93 33.01 0.10
CA TYR A 687 9.46 32.61 1.42
C TYR A 687 10.55 32.72 2.49
N LYS A 688 11.82 32.51 2.11
CA LYS A 688 12.94 32.40 3.06
C LYS A 688 13.94 33.55 3.00
N CYS A 689 13.96 34.28 1.89
CA CYS A 689 14.97 35.32 1.63
C CYS A 689 14.26 36.65 1.41
N CYS A 690 13.72 36.88 0.22
CA CYS A 690 13.05 38.13 -0.11
C CYS A 690 12.02 37.93 -1.23
N ASP A 691 10.86 38.56 -1.13
CA ASP A 691 9.86 38.60 -2.21
C ASP A 691 9.87 39.90 -3.02
N ALA A 692 10.77 40.83 -2.69
CA ALA A 692 10.97 42.14 -3.32
C ALA A 692 9.70 43.03 -3.34
N SER A 693 8.77 42.80 -2.40
CA SER A 693 7.54 43.60 -2.27
C SER A 693 7.79 45.02 -1.72
N THR A 694 8.80 45.17 -0.86
CA THR A 694 9.20 46.42 -0.20
C THR A 694 10.54 46.96 -0.72
N ASP A 695 10.93 48.17 -0.31
CA ASP A 695 12.25 48.74 -0.61
C ASP A 695 13.37 48.11 0.26
N ASP A 696 13.00 47.44 1.35
CA ASP A 696 13.93 46.73 2.22
C ASP A 696 14.17 45.28 1.76
N CYS A 697 15.45 44.89 1.68
CA CYS A 697 15.82 43.52 1.39
C CYS A 697 15.54 42.60 2.60
N GLY A 698 15.00 41.40 2.36
CA GLY A 698 14.72 40.42 3.41
C GLY A 698 13.25 40.28 3.82
N THR A 699 12.35 41.10 3.28
CA THR A 699 10.90 40.94 3.51
C THR A 699 10.37 39.72 2.74
N THR A 700 9.61 38.86 3.42
CA THR A 700 9.09 37.60 2.84
C THR A 700 7.56 37.60 2.79
N LYS A 701 6.99 36.72 1.95
CA LYS A 701 5.53 36.54 1.83
C LYS A 701 4.82 36.15 3.14
N SER A 702 5.54 35.68 4.16
CA SER A 702 4.97 35.39 5.48
C SER A 702 4.82 36.63 6.37
N ASN A 703 5.58 37.70 6.12
CA ASN A 703 5.59 38.92 6.94
C ASN A 703 4.73 40.06 6.35
N ALA A 704 4.42 40.03 5.05
CA ALA A 704 3.61 41.07 4.41
C ALA A 704 2.10 41.03 4.74
N ARG A 705 1.62 40.02 5.48
CA ARG A 705 0.20 39.92 5.91
C ARG A 705 -0.09 40.58 7.27
N SER A 706 0.92 41.09 7.98
CA SER A 706 0.75 41.74 9.29
C SER A 706 0.82 43.27 9.26
N THR A 707 0.98 43.89 8.09
CA THR A 707 1.03 45.35 7.94
C THR A 707 0.27 45.77 6.69
N GLY A 708 -1.05 45.72 6.78
CA GLY A 708 -1.99 46.28 5.82
C GLY A 708 -3.22 46.71 6.58
N SER A 709 -3.32 48.01 6.81
CA SER A 709 -4.42 48.76 7.45
C SER A 709 -5.80 48.42 6.87
#